data_AF-A0A8J6L6Z2-F1
#
_entry.id   AF-A0A8J6L6Z2-F1
#
_cell.length_a   1.000
_cell.length_b   1.000
_cell.length_c   1.000
_cell.angle_alpha   90.00
_cell.angle_beta   90.00
_cell.angle_gamma   90.00
#
_symmetry.space_group_name_H-M   'P 1'
#
loop_
_entity.id
_entity.type
_entity.pdbx_description
1 polymer ?
#
loop_
_entity_poly.entity_id
_entity_poly.type
_entity_poly.pdbx_seq_one_letter_code
_entity_poly.pdbx_strand_id
1 'polypeptide(L)'
;MAVLFLLTLSVVLSQVAADYDPTWDSLDARPLPEWFDKAKIGIFIHWGVFSVPSFGSEWFWFRWNEGRADHVEFMEKNYPPNFTYQDFAKEFTAEFYDPSEWADLFVKAGAQYVVLTTKHHEGYTLWPSKYSYSWNSNDVGPHRDLVGELAEAIRKTDIHFGLYHSLFEWFHPVYAEDRANNWTTTTFVDSKIIPEMKELINTYQPEVLWSDGDGEAPDTYWKSTEFLAWLYNESPVKDIIVTNDRWGTGTPCTHGGFFSCNDRYNPDTNIMASYVILLLLFGILNHVTGQYEPTWDSLDSRPLPDWYDKAKIGIFLHWGVYSVPSIGSEWFWSRWKGGDSSIVAFMEKNYPPNFTYQDFAKEFTAEFYDPAQWADVFAKSGAKYVVLTSKHHEGYTLWPSKYSYSWNANDVGSHRDLLGDLAVAVRDKGLHFGLYHSLLEWYHPLYEQDKANNWETSDFVDTKVIPEMKELIETYEPEVLWSDGNWEVTDTYWKATEFLAWLYNESPVKDVVVANDRWGSNTQCTHGDIYTCNDKYNPGVLQPHKWENAMTVDKNSWGYRRNAKINEILTTYELIVTLTQTISCGGNILINIGPTKEGTLVPIFQERLLDLGKWLSINGEAIYESSPWTTQNDTLTYGVWYTTNDPSVYAIVLNWPDDNVVNLGSVVSLFANADTEVTLLGNEEQLSWQVNDDGVAVNFPDRAKVAIPSETKYEPTWESLDTRPIPSWFDEVKIGIFIHWGVFSVPSFGGEWFWADWKGGDEGNDYEKFVNKNYPPGFSYQEFAKDFTAEFFDPDEWAELFKNSGAKYVVLTSKHHEGYTLWPSKYSFGWNAQDIGPHRDLVGDLAKSVREKGLTFGLYHSLYEWYNPIYLADKENSFNTQDFVDHKMLPEMYELINNYQPSVLWSDGDWEANDTYFRSTEFLAWLYNDSPVKDTVLVNDRWGIGIPCEHGDFYSCQDRYNPGVLQPHKWENAMTLDKESWGFRRNANYSSYLTTHELLQTLAETISCGGNILINIGPTKEGTIVPIFQERLLNLGQWLSVNGEAIYKSKPWTVQNDTLTSDNDGQNFLAGIVQPRAIYSSWTGTDFGDSSEVPRSVPRKTPAFFQNLDAEPPSQIVGAGLPLISCQAAPVVTGNLRKFLNSFSKDMYCKMREVTKVRLHLLIAAGGREDEEAAEPAVRSCTVQLRFSLLQG
;
A
#
# COMPACT_ATOMS: atom_id res chain seq x y z
N MET A 1 15.21 -67.66 45.73
CA MET A 1 14.49 -68.70 44.96
C MET A 1 13.21 -69.07 45.68
N ALA A 2 12.19 -69.57 44.96
CA ALA A 2 11.00 -70.27 45.49
C ALA A 2 9.91 -69.48 46.26
N VAL A 3 9.75 -68.16 46.06
CA VAL A 3 8.52 -67.44 46.49
C VAL A 3 7.93 -66.54 45.38
N LEU A 4 8.77 -65.93 44.54
CA LEU A 4 8.32 -65.06 43.42
C LEU A 4 7.94 -65.82 42.12
N PHE A 5 7.55 -67.09 42.22
CA PHE A 5 7.28 -67.96 41.05
C PHE A 5 5.89 -68.64 41.11
N LEU A 6 5.00 -68.15 41.97
CA LEU A 6 3.65 -68.68 42.21
C LEU A 6 2.53 -67.63 42.06
N LEU A 7 2.85 -66.46 41.47
CA LEU A 7 1.87 -65.43 41.09
C LEU A 7 1.82 -65.19 39.56
N THR A 8 2.38 -66.13 38.79
CA THR A 8 2.48 -66.08 37.32
C THR A 8 1.52 -67.03 36.61
N LEU A 9 0.46 -67.52 37.28
CA LEU A 9 -0.46 -68.49 36.67
C LEU A 9 -1.95 -68.36 37.07
N SER A 10 -2.47 -67.14 37.25
CA SER A 10 -3.92 -66.94 37.42
C SER A 10 -4.42 -65.50 37.20
N VAL A 11 -4.18 -64.91 36.02
CA VAL A 11 -5.19 -64.15 35.24
C VAL A 11 -4.82 -64.24 33.76
N VAL A 12 -5.12 -65.38 33.12
CA VAL A 12 -5.49 -65.39 31.70
C VAL A 12 -6.98 -65.71 31.68
N LEU A 13 -7.77 -64.73 32.13
CA LEU A 13 -9.16 -64.63 31.74
C LEU A 13 -9.16 -63.67 30.57
N SER A 14 -9.50 -64.20 29.39
CA SER A 14 -10.01 -63.35 28.31
C SER A 14 -11.13 -62.52 28.92
N GLN A 15 -10.96 -61.20 28.91
CA GLN A 15 -12.03 -60.29 29.25
C GLN A 15 -13.02 -60.37 28.09
N VAL A 16 -13.95 -61.33 28.20
CA VAL A 16 -15.17 -61.32 27.40
C VAL A 16 -15.84 -60.01 27.81
N ALA A 17 -15.72 -59.00 26.96
CA ALA A 17 -16.50 -57.79 27.10
C ALA A 17 -17.96 -58.24 27.19
N ALA A 18 -18.66 -57.80 28.23
CA ALA A 18 -20.11 -57.95 28.24
C ALA A 18 -20.65 -57.16 27.05
N ASP A 19 -21.65 -57.70 26.35
CA ASP A 19 -22.33 -56.96 25.29
C ASP A 19 -22.83 -55.63 25.86
N TYR A 20 -22.60 -54.53 25.13
CA TYR A 20 -23.03 -53.21 25.55
C TYR A 20 -24.56 -53.12 25.49
N ASP A 21 -25.20 -52.90 26.64
CA ASP A 21 -26.63 -52.55 26.71
C ASP A 21 -26.90 -51.20 26.03
N PRO A 22 -28.10 -50.97 25.45
CA PRO A 22 -28.48 -49.72 24.79
C PRO A 22 -28.83 -48.61 25.78
N THR A 23 -27.90 -48.28 26.68
CA THR A 23 -27.99 -47.21 27.68
C THR A 23 -26.69 -46.41 27.70
N TRP A 24 -26.77 -45.09 27.95
CA TRP A 24 -25.57 -44.24 27.97
C TRP A 24 -24.53 -44.69 29.01
N ASP A 25 -24.95 -45.05 30.23
CA ASP A 25 -24.07 -45.62 31.27
C ASP A 25 -23.24 -46.83 30.79
N SER A 26 -23.78 -47.64 29.87
CA SER A 26 -23.11 -48.80 29.28
C SER A 26 -22.21 -48.38 28.12
N LEU A 27 -22.71 -47.53 27.21
CA LEU A 27 -22.02 -47.12 26.00
C LEU A 27 -20.82 -46.21 26.29
N ASP A 28 -20.96 -45.23 27.18
CA ASP A 28 -19.88 -44.31 27.57
C ASP A 28 -18.80 -45.00 28.43
N ALA A 29 -19.08 -46.21 28.95
CA ALA A 29 -18.09 -47.04 29.62
C ALA A 29 -17.15 -47.79 28.63
N ARG A 30 -17.40 -47.71 27.32
CA ARG A 30 -16.51 -48.29 26.29
C ARG A 30 -15.17 -47.54 26.27
N PRO A 31 -14.03 -48.24 26.42
CA PRO A 31 -12.72 -47.58 26.29
C PRO A 31 -12.49 -47.11 24.85
N LEU A 32 -11.87 -45.95 24.70
CA LEU A 32 -11.39 -45.48 23.41
C LEU A 32 -10.32 -46.43 22.84
N PRO A 33 -10.38 -46.79 21.54
CA PRO A 33 -9.30 -47.45 20.82
C PRO A 33 -7.96 -46.69 20.95
N GLU A 34 -6.88 -47.43 21.25
CA GLU A 34 -5.55 -46.85 21.51
C GLU A 34 -4.99 -46.05 20.32
N TRP A 35 -5.42 -46.38 19.10
CA TRP A 35 -4.98 -45.68 17.88
C TRP A 35 -5.45 -44.21 17.87
N PHE A 36 -6.66 -43.91 18.35
CA PHE A 36 -7.23 -42.57 18.28
C PHE A 36 -6.55 -41.60 19.25
N ASP A 37 -6.18 -42.08 20.45
CA ASP A 37 -5.33 -41.30 21.35
C ASP A 37 -3.93 -41.06 20.75
N LYS A 38 -3.37 -42.00 19.96
CA LYS A 38 -2.08 -41.79 19.29
C LYS A 38 -2.17 -40.86 18.07
N ALA A 39 -3.31 -40.79 17.41
CA ALA A 39 -3.47 -40.13 16.12
C ALA A 39 -3.19 -38.62 16.19
N LYS A 40 -3.76 -37.91 17.18
CA LYS A 40 -3.63 -36.46 17.47
C LYS A 40 -4.04 -35.47 16.36
N ILE A 41 -3.71 -35.72 15.10
CA ILE A 41 -3.99 -34.88 13.92
C ILE A 41 -4.85 -35.69 12.94
N GLY A 42 -5.93 -35.08 12.47
CA GLY A 42 -6.74 -35.63 11.38
C GLY A 42 -7.36 -34.56 10.52
N ILE A 43 -7.80 -34.94 9.32
CA ILE A 43 -8.43 -34.06 8.34
C ILE A 43 -9.93 -34.34 8.32
N PHE A 44 -10.74 -33.28 8.40
CA PHE A 44 -12.19 -33.36 8.23
C PHE A 44 -12.57 -32.70 6.90
N ILE A 45 -13.28 -33.42 6.03
CA ILE A 45 -13.62 -33.00 4.67
C ILE A 45 -15.13 -32.82 4.55
N HIS A 46 -15.58 -31.56 4.58
CA HIS A 46 -16.99 -31.20 4.41
C HIS A 46 -17.27 -30.82 2.96
N TRP A 47 -17.62 -31.80 2.13
CA TRP A 47 -17.78 -31.64 0.67
C TRP A 47 -19.05 -32.34 0.18
N GLY A 48 -19.69 -31.80 -0.87
CA GLY A 48 -20.99 -32.25 -1.38
C GLY A 48 -21.65 -31.22 -2.29
N VAL A 49 -22.93 -31.40 -2.63
CA VAL A 49 -23.64 -30.54 -3.62
C VAL A 49 -23.70 -29.06 -3.20
N PHE A 50 -23.73 -28.78 -1.89
CA PHE A 50 -23.61 -27.43 -1.34
C PHE A 50 -22.29 -26.70 -1.70
N SER A 51 -21.27 -27.38 -2.23
CA SER A 51 -20.06 -26.71 -2.71
C SER A 51 -20.21 -26.13 -4.12
N VAL A 52 -21.21 -26.56 -4.91
CA VAL A 52 -21.40 -26.06 -6.29
C VAL A 52 -21.70 -24.56 -6.35
N PRO A 53 -22.61 -23.99 -5.55
CA PRO A 53 -22.88 -22.55 -5.58
C PRO A 53 -21.69 -21.69 -5.13
N SER A 54 -20.69 -22.27 -4.45
CA SER A 54 -19.50 -21.57 -3.93
C SER A 54 -19.78 -20.32 -3.09
N PHE A 55 -20.97 -20.23 -2.47
CA PHE A 55 -21.45 -19.03 -1.76
C PHE A 55 -21.86 -19.33 -0.32
N GLY A 56 -21.50 -18.44 0.61
CA GLY A 56 -21.96 -18.48 2.00
C GLY A 56 -21.35 -19.60 2.85
N SER A 57 -21.95 -20.79 2.82
CA SER A 57 -21.60 -21.94 3.68
C SER A 57 -22.29 -23.23 3.20
N GLU A 58 -21.98 -24.38 3.80
CA GLU A 58 -22.69 -25.65 3.63
C GLU A 58 -24.21 -25.54 3.94
N TRP A 59 -24.63 -24.53 4.73
CA TRP A 59 -26.02 -24.20 5.00
C TRP A 59 -26.72 -23.40 3.87
N PHE A 60 -26.12 -23.32 2.67
CA PHE A 60 -26.63 -22.51 1.54
C PHE A 60 -28.14 -22.70 1.29
N TRP A 61 -28.60 -23.96 1.16
CA TRP A 61 -30.03 -24.25 0.92
C TRP A 61 -30.91 -23.66 2.03
N PHE A 62 -30.51 -23.87 3.28
CA PHE A 62 -31.27 -23.43 4.44
C PHE A 62 -31.37 -21.90 4.47
N ARG A 63 -30.26 -21.18 4.25
CA ARG A 63 -30.22 -19.71 4.21
C ARG A 63 -31.00 -19.13 3.03
N TRP A 64 -30.94 -19.75 1.86
CA TRP A 64 -31.74 -19.35 0.71
C TRP A 64 -33.24 -19.57 0.97
N ASN A 65 -33.63 -20.73 1.51
CA ASN A 65 -35.01 -21.07 1.85
C ASN A 65 -35.59 -20.24 3.01
N GLU A 66 -34.75 -19.78 3.95
CA GLU A 66 -35.12 -18.77 4.97
C GLU A 66 -35.39 -17.37 4.37
N GLY A 67 -35.05 -17.14 3.10
CA GLY A 67 -35.17 -15.84 2.46
C GLY A 67 -34.10 -14.84 2.89
N ARG A 68 -32.90 -15.32 3.28
CA ARG A 68 -31.78 -14.44 3.65
C ARG A 68 -31.35 -13.63 2.41
N ALA A 69 -31.36 -12.29 2.54
CA ALA A 69 -31.31 -11.37 1.40
C ALA A 69 -30.12 -11.60 0.46
N ASP A 70 -28.93 -11.80 1.01
CA ASP A 70 -27.70 -12.10 0.26
C ASP A 70 -27.78 -13.39 -0.57
N HIS A 71 -28.39 -14.44 -0.04
CA HIS A 71 -28.57 -15.72 -0.76
C HIS A 71 -29.67 -15.64 -1.82
N VAL A 72 -30.73 -14.87 -1.57
CA VAL A 72 -31.80 -14.62 -2.55
C VAL A 72 -31.26 -13.77 -3.71
N GLU A 73 -30.56 -12.67 -3.42
CA GLU A 73 -29.94 -11.81 -4.42
C GLU A 73 -28.91 -12.56 -5.27
N PHE A 74 -28.05 -13.37 -4.64
CA PHE A 74 -27.12 -14.26 -5.34
C PHE A 74 -27.85 -15.20 -6.32
N MET A 75 -28.95 -15.82 -5.89
CA MET A 75 -29.72 -16.72 -6.76
C MET A 75 -30.47 -16.00 -7.88
N GLU A 76 -31.06 -14.83 -7.61
CA GLU A 76 -31.76 -14.02 -8.62
C GLU A 76 -30.81 -13.40 -9.66
N LYS A 77 -29.56 -13.10 -9.26
CA LYS A 77 -28.52 -12.54 -10.13
C LYS A 77 -27.89 -13.60 -11.04
N ASN A 78 -27.60 -14.78 -10.51
CA ASN A 78 -26.74 -15.76 -11.19
C ASN A 78 -27.49 -16.95 -11.81
N TYR A 79 -28.76 -17.21 -11.43
CA TYR A 79 -29.49 -18.41 -11.85
C TYR A 79 -30.89 -18.07 -12.42
N PRO A 80 -31.43 -18.89 -13.35
CA PRO A 80 -32.72 -18.59 -13.97
C PRO A 80 -33.89 -18.71 -12.96
N PRO A 81 -35.00 -17.97 -13.12
CA PRO A 81 -36.09 -17.88 -12.11
C PRO A 81 -36.84 -19.18 -11.72
N ASN A 82 -36.52 -20.32 -12.36
CA ASN A 82 -37.08 -21.64 -12.04
C ASN A 82 -35.99 -22.64 -11.58
N PHE A 83 -34.76 -22.18 -11.34
CA PHE A 83 -33.67 -23.03 -10.87
C PHE A 83 -33.99 -23.52 -9.46
N THR A 84 -33.86 -24.83 -9.24
CA THR A 84 -34.06 -25.44 -7.92
C THR A 84 -32.72 -25.83 -7.33
N TYR A 85 -32.64 -25.96 -6.00
CA TYR A 85 -31.42 -26.49 -5.39
C TYR A 85 -31.08 -27.91 -5.90
N GLN A 86 -32.09 -28.64 -6.39
CA GLN A 86 -31.90 -29.94 -7.00
C GLN A 86 -31.08 -29.90 -8.32
N ASP A 87 -31.02 -28.76 -9.00
CA ASP A 87 -30.31 -28.64 -10.27
C ASP A 87 -28.79 -28.63 -10.07
N PHE A 88 -28.28 -28.11 -8.93
CA PHE A 88 -26.86 -28.14 -8.57
C PHE A 88 -26.24 -29.55 -8.54
N ALA A 89 -27.03 -30.61 -8.26
CA ALA A 89 -26.51 -31.97 -8.26
C ALA A 89 -26.03 -32.46 -9.64
N LYS A 90 -26.48 -31.84 -10.73
CA LYS A 90 -26.01 -32.13 -12.10
C LYS A 90 -24.65 -31.47 -12.38
N GLU A 91 -24.40 -30.34 -11.72
CA GLU A 91 -23.18 -29.53 -11.85
C GLU A 91 -22.06 -30.03 -10.90
N PHE A 92 -22.41 -30.81 -9.87
CA PHE A 92 -21.47 -31.55 -9.03
C PHE A 92 -20.85 -32.72 -9.82
N THR A 93 -19.86 -32.44 -10.68
CA THR A 93 -19.27 -33.43 -11.60
C THR A 93 -18.07 -34.21 -11.06
N ALA A 94 -17.45 -33.72 -9.97
CA ALA A 94 -16.18 -34.27 -9.42
C ALA A 94 -15.09 -34.53 -10.49
N GLU A 95 -15.01 -33.69 -11.53
CA GLU A 95 -14.20 -33.95 -12.74
C GLU A 95 -12.72 -34.24 -12.45
N PHE A 96 -12.11 -33.49 -11.51
CA PHE A 96 -10.70 -33.61 -11.12
C PHE A 96 -10.50 -34.35 -9.79
N TYR A 97 -11.51 -35.08 -9.31
CA TYR A 97 -11.40 -35.83 -8.07
C TYR A 97 -10.52 -37.08 -8.27
N ASP A 98 -9.28 -37.03 -7.77
CA ASP A 98 -8.39 -38.19 -7.60
C ASP A 98 -8.22 -38.52 -6.10
N PRO A 99 -8.76 -39.67 -5.63
CA PRO A 99 -8.64 -40.08 -4.23
C PRO A 99 -7.20 -40.42 -3.81
N SER A 100 -6.33 -40.79 -4.76
CA SER A 100 -4.93 -41.16 -4.53
C SER A 100 -4.07 -39.92 -4.30
N GLU A 101 -4.32 -38.85 -5.05
CA GLU A 101 -3.68 -37.55 -4.81
C GLU A 101 -4.09 -36.99 -3.44
N TRP A 102 -5.37 -37.10 -3.08
CA TRP A 102 -5.85 -36.72 -1.74
C TRP A 102 -5.18 -37.53 -0.63
N ALA A 103 -5.09 -38.86 -0.78
CA ALA A 103 -4.42 -39.71 0.20
C ALA A 103 -2.93 -39.37 0.38
N ASP A 104 -2.19 -39.13 -0.71
CA ASP A 104 -0.79 -38.71 -0.68
C ASP A 104 -0.63 -37.31 -0.03
N LEU A 105 -1.54 -36.38 -0.32
CA LEU A 105 -1.58 -35.07 0.32
C LEU A 105 -1.80 -35.17 1.84
N PHE A 106 -2.72 -36.02 2.30
CA PHE A 106 -2.98 -36.20 3.74
C PHE A 106 -1.79 -36.86 4.46
N VAL A 107 -1.08 -37.80 3.80
CA VAL A 107 0.18 -38.36 4.32
C VAL A 107 1.25 -37.28 4.44
N LYS A 108 1.42 -36.43 3.41
CA LYS A 108 2.37 -35.31 3.42
C LYS A 108 2.04 -34.25 4.47
N ALA A 109 0.75 -34.05 4.77
CA ALA A 109 0.28 -33.19 5.86
C ALA A 109 0.51 -33.78 7.26
N GLY A 110 0.94 -35.05 7.37
CA GLY A 110 1.16 -35.73 8.65
C GLY A 110 -0.13 -36.16 9.36
N ALA A 111 -1.27 -36.18 8.65
CA ALA A 111 -2.53 -36.64 9.22
C ALA A 111 -2.45 -38.13 9.61
N GLN A 112 -3.16 -38.52 10.66
CA GLN A 112 -3.25 -39.92 11.11
C GLN A 112 -4.66 -40.50 10.95
N TYR A 113 -5.67 -39.65 10.71
CA TYR A 113 -7.00 -40.06 10.29
C TYR A 113 -7.64 -39.03 9.35
N VAL A 114 -8.64 -39.46 8.58
CA VAL A 114 -9.47 -38.59 7.73
C VAL A 114 -10.95 -38.88 7.96
N VAL A 115 -11.81 -37.85 7.89
CA VAL A 115 -13.27 -37.98 7.99
C VAL A 115 -13.92 -37.31 6.78
N LEU A 116 -14.63 -38.06 5.94
CA LEU A 116 -15.34 -37.54 4.77
C LEU A 116 -16.85 -37.38 5.06
N THR A 117 -17.42 -36.21 4.74
CA THR A 117 -18.88 -36.01 4.70
C THR A 117 -19.51 -36.89 3.63
N THR A 118 -20.24 -37.92 4.05
CA THR A 118 -20.90 -38.88 3.13
C THR A 118 -22.27 -38.39 2.68
N LYS A 119 -22.99 -37.73 3.58
CA LYS A 119 -24.32 -37.15 3.40
C LYS A 119 -24.48 -35.98 4.35
N HIS A 120 -24.87 -34.83 3.82
CA HIS A 120 -25.22 -33.64 4.60
C HIS A 120 -26.74 -33.43 4.61
N HIS A 121 -27.21 -32.36 5.24
CA HIS A 121 -28.63 -32.14 5.60
C HIS A 121 -29.58 -31.98 4.39
N GLU A 122 -29.09 -31.85 3.16
CA GLU A 122 -29.86 -31.92 1.92
C GLU A 122 -30.17 -33.37 1.45
N GLY A 123 -29.59 -34.38 2.09
CA GLY A 123 -29.87 -35.79 1.80
C GLY A 123 -29.26 -36.34 0.51
N TYR A 124 -28.31 -35.64 -0.11
CA TYR A 124 -27.51 -36.16 -1.23
C TYR A 124 -26.35 -37.01 -0.71
N THR A 125 -26.21 -38.23 -1.24
CA THR A 125 -25.20 -39.22 -0.80
C THR A 125 -24.03 -39.32 -1.78
N LEU A 126 -22.79 -39.27 -1.25
CA LEU A 126 -21.54 -39.40 -2.02
C LEU A 126 -21.19 -40.87 -2.38
N TRP A 127 -22.16 -41.76 -2.28
CA TRP A 127 -22.05 -43.18 -2.62
C TRP A 127 -23.42 -43.71 -3.10
N PRO A 128 -23.51 -44.88 -3.75
CA PRO A 128 -24.77 -45.43 -4.27
C PRO A 128 -25.70 -46.02 -3.17
N SER A 129 -26.13 -45.18 -2.20
CA SER A 129 -27.11 -45.57 -1.18
C SER A 129 -28.46 -45.89 -1.83
N LYS A 130 -28.98 -47.10 -1.56
CA LYS A 130 -30.35 -47.48 -1.98
C LYS A 130 -31.44 -46.87 -1.10
N TYR A 131 -31.05 -46.23 0.00
CA TYR A 131 -31.91 -45.51 0.93
C TYR A 131 -31.91 -43.99 0.67
N SER A 132 -31.09 -43.51 -0.28
CA SER A 132 -31.13 -42.12 -0.70
C SER A 132 -32.49 -41.76 -1.30
N TYR A 133 -32.98 -40.57 -0.99
CA TYR A 133 -34.39 -40.22 -1.23
C TYR A 133 -34.73 -39.92 -2.69
N SER A 134 -33.84 -39.20 -3.39
CA SER A 134 -34.09 -38.71 -4.74
C SER A 134 -32.88 -38.69 -5.66
N TRP A 135 -31.68 -38.95 -5.13
CA TRP A 135 -30.41 -38.64 -5.81
C TRP A 135 -29.19 -39.14 -5.04
N ASN A 136 -28.11 -39.44 -5.75
CA ASN A 136 -26.80 -39.76 -5.19
C ASN A 136 -25.72 -39.54 -6.26
N SER A 137 -24.46 -39.54 -5.87
CA SER A 137 -23.30 -39.35 -6.76
C SER A 137 -23.14 -40.38 -7.88
N ASN A 138 -23.72 -41.58 -7.77
CA ASN A 138 -23.72 -42.57 -8.83
C ASN A 138 -24.83 -42.30 -9.87
N ASP A 139 -25.97 -41.76 -9.45
CA ASP A 139 -27.17 -41.60 -10.28
C ASP A 139 -27.29 -40.20 -10.89
N VAL A 140 -26.78 -39.15 -10.23
CA VAL A 140 -26.81 -37.75 -10.70
C VAL A 140 -25.51 -37.04 -10.30
N GLY A 141 -24.80 -36.47 -11.29
CA GLY A 141 -23.56 -35.72 -11.07
C GLY A 141 -22.34 -36.49 -11.59
N PRO A 142 -21.44 -36.99 -10.72
CA PRO A 142 -20.15 -37.54 -11.14
C PRO A 142 -20.22 -38.98 -11.68
N HIS A 143 -21.34 -39.68 -11.45
CA HIS A 143 -21.54 -41.11 -11.76
C HIS A 143 -20.47 -42.04 -11.17
N ARG A 144 -20.07 -41.78 -9.92
CA ARG A 144 -18.96 -42.43 -9.19
C ARG A 144 -19.34 -42.72 -7.73
N ASP A 145 -18.69 -43.72 -7.13
CA ASP A 145 -18.74 -43.99 -5.68
C ASP A 145 -17.56 -43.29 -5.00
N LEU A 146 -17.74 -42.01 -4.68
CA LEU A 146 -16.65 -41.15 -4.16
C LEU A 146 -16.19 -41.62 -2.76
N VAL A 147 -17.09 -42.17 -1.95
CA VAL A 147 -16.75 -42.74 -0.64
C VAL A 147 -15.90 -44.00 -0.79
N GLY A 148 -16.29 -44.92 -1.67
CA GLY A 148 -15.54 -46.14 -1.95
C GLY A 148 -14.15 -45.85 -2.52
N GLU A 149 -14.07 -44.94 -3.48
CA GLU A 149 -12.84 -44.48 -4.10
C GLU A 149 -11.85 -43.89 -3.06
N LEU A 150 -12.30 -43.03 -2.14
CA LEU A 150 -11.44 -42.53 -1.05
C LEU A 150 -11.02 -43.65 -0.10
N ALA A 151 -11.95 -44.51 0.30
CA ALA A 151 -11.67 -45.62 1.22
C ALA A 151 -10.59 -46.56 0.66
N GLU A 152 -10.61 -46.84 -0.64
CA GLU A 152 -9.57 -47.64 -1.31
C GLU A 152 -8.21 -46.93 -1.41
N ALA A 153 -8.18 -45.61 -1.53
CA ALA A 153 -6.93 -44.85 -1.55
C ALA A 153 -6.30 -44.74 -0.15
N ILE A 154 -7.09 -44.41 0.87
CA ILE A 154 -6.63 -44.28 2.26
C ILE A 154 -6.09 -45.60 2.81
N ARG A 155 -6.72 -46.74 2.49
CA ARG A 155 -6.24 -48.09 2.86
C ARG A 155 -4.89 -48.50 2.25
N LYS A 156 -4.33 -47.72 1.32
CA LYS A 156 -2.97 -47.91 0.78
C LYS A 156 -1.92 -47.12 1.58
N THR A 157 -2.33 -46.36 2.59
CA THR A 157 -1.48 -45.58 3.49
C THR A 157 -1.67 -46.05 4.94
N ASP A 158 -0.92 -45.46 5.88
CA ASP A 158 -1.05 -45.73 7.32
C ASP A 158 -2.12 -44.85 8.01
N ILE A 159 -3.00 -44.18 7.25
CA ILE A 159 -4.03 -43.25 7.75
C ILE A 159 -5.34 -44.01 8.05
N HIS A 160 -5.95 -43.75 9.20
CA HIS A 160 -7.26 -44.31 9.56
C HIS A 160 -8.41 -43.64 8.79
N PHE A 161 -9.38 -44.45 8.33
CA PHE A 161 -10.48 -43.98 7.47
C PHE A 161 -11.76 -43.70 8.27
N GLY A 162 -12.39 -42.56 8.06
CA GLY A 162 -13.56 -42.12 8.81
C GLY A 162 -14.62 -41.42 7.95
N LEU A 163 -15.84 -41.36 8.47
CA LEU A 163 -17.02 -40.86 7.76
C LEU A 163 -17.90 -40.00 8.66
N TYR A 164 -18.36 -38.87 8.11
CA TYR A 164 -19.45 -38.06 8.67
C TYR A 164 -20.78 -38.44 8.00
N HIS A 165 -21.86 -38.43 8.79
CA HIS A 165 -23.21 -38.67 8.29
C HIS A 165 -24.25 -37.85 9.09
N SER A 166 -25.00 -37.00 8.39
CA SER A 166 -26.16 -36.32 8.99
C SER A 166 -27.32 -37.30 9.25
N LEU A 167 -27.93 -37.18 10.43
CA LEU A 167 -29.11 -37.93 10.83
C LEU A 167 -30.41 -37.34 10.26
N PHE A 168 -30.46 -36.05 9.90
CA PHE A 168 -31.68 -35.37 9.44
C PHE A 168 -31.61 -34.85 8.01
N GLU A 169 -32.77 -34.64 7.38
CA GLU A 169 -32.85 -34.17 6.00
C GLU A 169 -33.90 -33.06 5.85
N TRP A 170 -33.47 -31.85 5.53
CA TRP A 170 -34.27 -30.62 5.64
C TRP A 170 -35.63 -30.68 4.94
N PHE A 171 -35.71 -31.35 3.78
CA PHE A 171 -36.92 -31.42 2.94
C PHE A 171 -37.38 -32.87 2.65
N HIS A 172 -36.93 -33.85 3.42
CA HIS A 172 -37.44 -35.22 3.29
C HIS A 172 -38.88 -35.31 3.85
N PRO A 173 -39.89 -35.76 3.08
CA PRO A 173 -41.29 -35.68 3.50
C PRO A 173 -41.57 -36.48 4.76
N VAL A 174 -40.99 -37.67 4.91
CA VAL A 174 -41.17 -38.51 6.11
C VAL A 174 -40.49 -37.90 7.35
N TYR A 175 -39.40 -37.14 7.18
CA TYR A 175 -38.78 -36.41 8.31
C TYR A 175 -39.66 -35.23 8.72
N ALA A 176 -40.19 -34.49 7.75
CA ALA A 176 -41.14 -33.41 7.99
C ALA A 176 -42.44 -33.90 8.67
N GLU A 177 -42.92 -35.10 8.34
CA GLU A 177 -44.06 -35.75 9.01
C GLU A 177 -43.74 -36.13 10.46
N ASP A 178 -42.62 -36.81 10.72
CA ASP A 178 -42.20 -37.16 12.09
C ASP A 178 -41.94 -35.88 12.95
N ARG A 179 -41.35 -34.84 12.35
CA ARG A 179 -41.16 -33.51 12.95
C ARG A 179 -42.48 -32.84 13.30
N ALA A 180 -43.45 -32.84 12.37
CA ALA A 180 -44.78 -32.28 12.59
C ALA A 180 -45.57 -33.02 13.69
N ASN A 181 -45.29 -34.32 13.86
CA ASN A 181 -45.79 -35.15 14.97
C ASN A 181 -44.97 -35.01 16.27
N ASN A 182 -44.10 -34.00 16.37
CA ASN A 182 -43.26 -33.71 17.54
C ASN A 182 -42.46 -34.95 18.00
N TRP A 183 -41.86 -35.65 17.04
CA TRP A 183 -41.00 -36.82 17.24
C TRP A 183 -41.70 -38.05 17.88
N THR A 184 -43.04 -38.10 17.87
CA THR A 184 -43.80 -39.23 18.44
C THR A 184 -43.91 -40.44 17.49
N THR A 185 -43.60 -40.26 16.20
CA THR A 185 -43.42 -41.30 15.21
C THR A 185 -41.94 -41.37 14.81
N THR A 186 -41.42 -42.56 14.48
CA THR A 186 -40.00 -42.81 14.13
C THR A 186 -39.86 -43.37 12.71
N THR A 187 -40.81 -43.02 11.82
CA THR A 187 -40.95 -43.61 10.49
C THR A 187 -39.72 -43.38 9.62
N PHE A 188 -39.15 -42.18 9.67
CA PHE A 188 -37.94 -41.80 8.95
C PHE A 188 -36.71 -42.55 9.47
N VAL A 189 -36.60 -42.70 10.78
CA VAL A 189 -35.49 -43.40 11.45
C VAL A 189 -35.50 -44.89 11.12
N ASP A 190 -36.67 -45.53 11.20
CA ASP A 190 -36.85 -46.96 10.96
C ASP A 190 -36.77 -47.36 9.48
N SER A 191 -37.31 -46.54 8.57
CA SER A 191 -37.34 -46.85 7.13
C SER A 191 -36.10 -46.41 6.37
N LYS A 192 -35.36 -45.40 6.86
CA LYS A 192 -34.21 -44.81 6.17
C LYS A 192 -32.94 -44.75 7.01
N ILE A 193 -32.89 -43.95 8.08
CA ILE A 193 -31.60 -43.59 8.71
C ILE A 193 -30.86 -44.80 9.29
N ILE A 194 -31.52 -45.63 10.10
CA ILE A 194 -30.86 -46.82 10.68
C ILE A 194 -30.42 -47.82 9.59
N PRO A 195 -31.25 -48.17 8.59
CA PRO A 195 -30.80 -48.97 7.45
C PRO A 195 -29.64 -48.35 6.65
N GLU A 196 -29.65 -47.05 6.39
CA GLU A 196 -28.63 -46.32 5.61
C GLU A 196 -27.28 -46.29 6.33
N MET A 197 -27.27 -45.96 7.62
CA MET A 197 -26.04 -45.99 8.42
C MET A 197 -25.46 -47.41 8.53
N LYS A 198 -26.32 -48.43 8.66
CA LYS A 198 -25.87 -49.83 8.63
C LYS A 198 -25.32 -50.23 7.26
N GLU A 199 -25.89 -49.74 6.16
CA GLU A 199 -25.33 -49.96 4.81
C GLU A 199 -23.96 -49.30 4.66
N LEU A 200 -23.82 -48.04 5.07
CA LEU A 200 -22.55 -47.29 5.02
C LEU A 200 -21.43 -48.00 5.79
N ILE A 201 -21.69 -48.42 7.03
CA ILE A 201 -20.69 -49.04 7.92
C ILE A 201 -20.30 -50.44 7.47
N ASN A 202 -21.26 -51.26 7.01
CA ASN A 202 -20.95 -52.61 6.53
C ASN A 202 -20.19 -52.58 5.19
N THR A 203 -20.44 -51.56 4.35
CA THR A 203 -19.80 -51.41 3.04
C THR A 203 -18.40 -50.80 3.17
N TYR A 204 -18.28 -49.66 3.84
CA TYR A 204 -17.03 -48.87 3.84
C TYR A 204 -16.21 -49.01 5.12
N GLN A 205 -16.69 -49.72 6.15
CA GLN A 205 -15.93 -50.08 7.37
C GLN A 205 -15.07 -48.93 7.92
N PRO A 206 -15.68 -47.82 8.36
CA PRO A 206 -14.96 -46.69 8.93
C PRO A 206 -14.49 -46.94 10.37
N GLU A 207 -13.36 -46.36 10.72
CA GLU A 207 -12.76 -46.33 12.05
C GLU A 207 -13.16 -45.08 12.84
N VAL A 208 -13.63 -44.02 12.16
CA VAL A 208 -14.34 -42.90 12.80
C VAL A 208 -15.73 -42.75 12.18
N LEU A 209 -16.76 -42.64 13.00
CA LEU A 209 -18.11 -42.29 12.58
C LEU A 209 -18.56 -41.03 13.32
N TRP A 210 -18.66 -39.93 12.57
CA TRP A 210 -19.18 -38.66 13.06
C TRP A 210 -20.66 -38.53 12.70
N SER A 211 -21.54 -38.55 13.70
CA SER A 211 -22.96 -38.23 13.51
C SER A 211 -23.19 -36.72 13.61
N ASP A 212 -24.26 -36.23 12.98
CA ASP A 212 -24.76 -34.88 13.14
C ASP A 212 -26.30 -34.92 13.22
N GLY A 213 -26.82 -34.75 14.43
CA GLY A 213 -28.25 -34.89 14.73
C GLY A 213 -28.69 -34.25 16.03
N ASP A 214 -27.85 -33.41 16.65
CA ASP A 214 -28.13 -32.69 17.89
C ASP A 214 -29.10 -31.50 17.71
N GLY A 215 -29.33 -31.06 16.46
CA GLY A 215 -30.10 -29.86 16.13
C GLY A 215 -31.54 -29.79 16.64
N GLU A 216 -32.38 -30.80 16.35
CA GLU A 216 -33.85 -30.65 16.53
C GLU A 216 -34.57 -31.80 17.27
N ALA A 217 -33.99 -33.01 17.29
CA ALA A 217 -34.65 -34.21 17.80
C ALA A 217 -33.79 -34.95 18.84
N PRO A 218 -34.39 -35.54 19.88
CA PRO A 218 -33.67 -36.23 20.93
C PRO A 218 -33.08 -37.57 20.44
N ASP A 219 -32.06 -38.04 21.16
CA ASP A 219 -31.42 -39.36 20.99
C ASP A 219 -32.41 -40.54 20.96
N THR A 220 -33.50 -40.43 21.73
CA THR A 220 -34.60 -41.40 21.80
C THR A 220 -35.42 -41.48 20.51
N TYR A 221 -35.54 -40.40 19.73
CA TYR A 221 -36.15 -40.44 18.39
C TYR A 221 -35.20 -41.12 17.40
N TRP A 222 -33.92 -40.73 17.42
CA TRP A 222 -32.86 -41.29 16.59
C TRP A 222 -32.53 -42.76 16.88
N LYS A 223 -33.00 -43.30 18.01
CA LYS A 223 -32.66 -44.63 18.54
C LYS A 223 -31.14 -44.81 18.70
N SER A 224 -30.46 -43.73 19.09
CA SER A 224 -28.99 -43.66 19.08
C SER A 224 -28.34 -44.70 19.99
N THR A 225 -28.92 -45.00 21.15
CA THR A 225 -28.37 -46.03 22.03
C THR A 225 -28.56 -47.46 21.50
N GLU A 226 -29.67 -47.74 20.80
CA GLU A 226 -29.89 -49.02 20.10
C GLU A 226 -28.90 -49.19 18.94
N PHE A 227 -28.64 -48.10 18.20
CA PHE A 227 -27.68 -48.07 17.11
C PHE A 227 -26.24 -48.26 17.60
N LEU A 228 -25.82 -47.54 18.63
CA LEU A 228 -24.48 -47.63 19.20
C LEU A 228 -24.22 -48.99 19.89
N ALA A 229 -25.23 -49.60 20.53
CA ALA A 229 -25.13 -50.96 21.02
C ALA A 229 -24.89 -51.97 19.87
N TRP A 230 -25.64 -51.86 18.76
CA TRP A 230 -25.35 -52.64 17.55
C TRP A 230 -23.94 -52.36 17.01
N LEU A 231 -23.51 -51.10 17.00
CA LEU A 231 -22.20 -50.67 16.51
C LEU A 231 -21.05 -51.31 17.29
N TYR A 232 -21.15 -51.39 18.61
CA TYR A 232 -20.10 -51.91 19.49
C TYR A 232 -20.18 -53.43 19.73
N ASN A 233 -21.33 -54.08 19.46
CA ASN A 233 -21.49 -55.53 19.65
C ASN A 233 -21.36 -56.33 18.35
N GLU A 234 -21.96 -55.84 17.26
CA GLU A 234 -22.23 -56.64 16.04
C GLU A 234 -21.51 -56.14 14.77
N SER A 235 -21.16 -54.84 14.69
CA SER A 235 -20.60 -54.26 13.46
C SER A 235 -19.21 -54.83 13.11
N PRO A 236 -18.78 -54.77 11.82
CA PRO A 236 -17.45 -55.21 11.40
C PRO A 236 -16.30 -54.36 11.97
N VAL A 237 -16.60 -53.18 12.52
CA VAL A 237 -15.61 -52.18 13.00
C VAL A 237 -15.65 -52.00 14.51
N LYS A 238 -16.43 -52.82 15.23
CA LYS A 238 -16.71 -52.67 16.67
C LYS A 238 -15.49 -52.55 17.59
N ASP A 239 -14.38 -53.19 17.22
CA ASP A 239 -13.14 -53.21 18.01
C ASP A 239 -12.24 -51.97 17.76
N ILE A 240 -12.50 -51.23 16.67
CA ILE A 240 -11.64 -50.13 16.19
C ILE A 240 -12.37 -48.78 16.05
N ILE A 241 -13.70 -48.78 15.98
CA ILE A 241 -14.48 -47.57 15.71
C ILE A 241 -14.51 -46.57 16.86
N VAL A 242 -14.53 -45.28 16.51
CA VAL A 242 -14.67 -44.12 17.39
C VAL A 242 -15.85 -43.28 16.92
N THR A 243 -16.62 -42.72 17.86
CA THR A 243 -17.80 -41.89 17.58
C THR A 243 -17.73 -40.55 18.33
N ASN A 244 -18.26 -39.47 17.73
CA ASN A 244 -18.42 -38.18 18.39
C ASN A 244 -19.65 -38.17 19.34
N ASP A 245 -20.08 -36.98 19.75
CA ASP A 245 -21.11 -36.71 20.76
C ASP A 245 -22.41 -36.09 20.24
N ARG A 246 -22.64 -36.06 18.92
CA ARG A 246 -23.83 -35.42 18.31
C ARG A 246 -24.87 -36.45 17.89
N TRP A 247 -25.40 -37.17 18.87
CA TRP A 247 -26.37 -38.27 18.71
C TRP A 247 -27.83 -37.89 18.99
N GLY A 248 -28.11 -36.61 19.22
CA GLY A 248 -29.44 -36.08 19.53
C GLY A 248 -29.37 -34.85 20.44
N THR A 249 -30.45 -34.07 20.50
CA THR A 249 -30.50 -32.86 21.32
C THR A 249 -30.21 -33.18 22.80
N GLY A 250 -29.12 -32.61 23.34
CA GLY A 250 -28.65 -32.84 24.71
C GLY A 250 -27.52 -33.86 24.88
N THR A 251 -27.07 -34.51 23.80
CA THR A 251 -25.89 -35.40 23.79
C THR A 251 -24.51 -34.71 23.66
N PRO A 252 -24.37 -33.49 23.09
CA PRO A 252 -23.07 -32.82 23.03
C PRO A 252 -22.48 -32.56 24.43
N CYS A 253 -21.17 -32.75 24.56
CA CYS A 253 -20.42 -32.74 25.82
C CYS A 253 -20.83 -33.79 26.88
N THR A 254 -21.80 -34.68 26.63
CA THR A 254 -22.32 -35.61 27.64
C THR A 254 -22.12 -37.08 27.28
N HIS A 255 -22.29 -37.45 26.01
CA HIS A 255 -22.34 -38.84 25.57
C HIS A 255 -21.56 -39.06 24.28
N GLY A 256 -20.76 -40.13 24.16
CA GLY A 256 -19.96 -40.42 22.96
C GLY A 256 -18.50 -40.74 23.24
N GLY A 257 -17.76 -41.18 22.20
CA GLY A 257 -16.36 -41.57 22.32
C GLY A 257 -15.40 -40.37 22.45
N PHE A 258 -15.72 -39.25 21.81
CA PHE A 258 -15.03 -37.97 22.01
C PHE A 258 -16.02 -36.80 21.92
N PHE A 259 -15.67 -35.69 22.58
CA PHE A 259 -16.54 -34.52 22.64
C PHE A 259 -16.23 -33.51 21.53
N SER A 260 -17.25 -33.16 20.76
CA SER A 260 -17.28 -32.12 19.73
C SER A 260 -18.25 -30.97 20.07
N CYS A 261 -18.87 -31.02 21.26
CA CYS A 261 -19.38 -29.93 22.11
C CYS A 261 -19.98 -28.69 21.43
N ASN A 262 -19.15 -27.92 20.73
CA ASN A 262 -19.53 -26.86 19.82
C ASN A 262 -18.44 -26.75 18.74
N ASP A 263 -18.74 -26.10 17.62
CA ASP A 263 -17.75 -25.84 16.59
C ASP A 263 -16.60 -24.99 17.18
N ARG A 264 -15.35 -25.37 16.85
CA ARG A 264 -14.13 -24.79 17.44
C ARG A 264 -14.05 -24.92 18.97
N TYR A 265 -14.56 -26.01 19.55
CA TYR A 265 -14.51 -26.29 20.99
C TYR A 265 -13.09 -26.12 21.57
N ASN A 266 -12.97 -25.21 22.54
CA ASN A 266 -11.77 -25.01 23.35
C ASN A 266 -12.18 -25.00 24.84
N PRO A 267 -11.66 -25.93 25.68
CA PRO A 267 -12.06 -26.05 27.08
C PRO A 267 -11.64 -24.86 27.98
N ASP A 268 -10.74 -23.97 27.54
CA ASP A 268 -10.12 -22.94 28.40
C ASP A 268 -10.91 -21.61 28.52
N THR A 269 -12.08 -21.48 27.90
CA THR A 269 -12.84 -20.20 27.81
C THR A 269 -13.52 -19.73 29.11
N ASN A 270 -13.06 -20.16 30.28
CA ASN A 270 -13.60 -19.78 31.60
C ASN A 270 -12.57 -19.23 32.63
N ILE A 271 -11.34 -18.88 32.22
CA ILE A 271 -10.32 -18.33 33.15
C ILE A 271 -9.59 -17.09 32.60
N MET A 272 -10.32 -16.04 32.16
CA MET A 272 -9.70 -14.74 31.79
C MET A 272 -10.43 -13.53 32.39
N ALA A 273 -10.55 -13.52 33.73
CA ALA A 273 -11.05 -12.37 34.49
C ALA A 273 -10.14 -11.99 35.68
N SER A 274 -8.81 -12.04 35.52
CA SER A 274 -7.84 -11.73 36.62
C SER A 274 -6.39 -11.37 36.19
N TYR A 275 -6.12 -10.83 34.98
CA TYR A 275 -4.74 -10.57 34.53
C TYR A 275 -4.46 -9.20 33.84
N VAL A 276 -5.12 -8.11 34.29
CA VAL A 276 -4.87 -6.73 33.77
C VAL A 276 -4.20 -5.81 34.80
N ILE A 277 -3.70 -6.36 35.93
CA ILE A 277 -3.05 -5.59 37.00
C ILE A 277 -1.67 -6.17 37.32
N LEU A 278 -0.70 -6.11 36.39
CA LEU A 278 0.73 -6.30 36.72
C LEU A 278 1.78 -5.77 35.70
N LEU A 279 1.40 -4.97 34.69
CA LEU A 279 2.31 -4.46 33.64
C LEU A 279 2.34 -2.93 33.54
N LEU A 280 2.35 -2.22 34.67
CA LEU A 280 2.47 -0.75 34.75
C LEU A 280 3.58 -0.28 35.71
N LEU A 281 4.55 -1.14 36.02
CA LEU A 281 5.68 -0.81 36.89
C LEU A 281 6.95 -1.46 36.36
N PHE A 282 7.73 -0.72 35.55
CA PHE A 282 9.21 -0.68 35.50
C PHE A 282 9.66 -0.05 34.15
N GLY A 283 9.85 1.28 34.13
CA GLY A 283 10.20 1.98 32.89
C GLY A 283 10.50 3.48 33.02
N ILE A 284 11.10 3.95 34.12
CA ILE A 284 11.58 5.34 34.22
C ILE A 284 12.95 5.37 34.89
N LEU A 285 13.96 5.88 34.18
CA LEU A 285 15.14 6.50 34.78
C LEU A 285 15.81 7.48 33.80
N ASN A 286 15.94 8.73 34.26
CA ASN A 286 16.79 9.81 33.73
C ASN A 286 16.43 10.45 32.37
N HIS A 287 15.60 11.48 32.41
CA HIS A 287 16.06 12.83 32.05
C HIS A 287 15.54 13.83 33.10
N VAL A 288 16.38 14.78 33.51
CA VAL A 288 15.99 15.89 34.40
C VAL A 288 16.19 17.18 33.61
N THR A 289 15.12 17.60 32.93
CA THR A 289 14.95 18.99 32.50
C THR A 289 14.31 19.77 33.65
N GLY A 290 14.69 21.04 33.83
CA GLY A 290 14.02 21.91 34.78
C GLY A 290 12.59 22.21 34.29
N GLN A 291 11.63 22.33 35.21
CA GLN A 291 10.29 22.76 34.83
C GLN A 291 10.32 24.22 34.38
N TYR A 292 9.57 24.53 33.31
CA TYR A 292 9.33 25.90 32.88
C TYR A 292 8.37 26.59 33.85
N GLU A 293 8.79 27.71 34.43
CA GLU A 293 7.93 28.55 35.27
C GLU A 293 6.98 29.38 34.39
N PRO A 294 5.80 29.81 34.90
CA PRO A 294 4.83 30.62 34.15
C PRO A 294 5.27 32.10 34.06
N THR A 295 6.48 32.35 33.54
CA THR A 295 7.05 33.67 33.28
C THR A 295 7.71 33.69 31.91
N TRP A 296 7.64 34.81 31.19
CA TRP A 296 8.24 34.94 29.86
C TRP A 296 9.75 34.67 29.85
N ASP A 297 10.50 35.18 30.84
CA ASP A 297 11.93 34.86 31.03
C ASP A 297 12.24 33.34 31.07
N SER A 298 11.29 32.52 31.56
CA SER A 298 11.43 31.07 31.58
C SER A 298 10.95 30.43 30.28
N LEU A 299 9.82 30.88 29.74
CA LEU A 299 9.19 30.30 28.55
C LEU A 299 10.01 30.59 27.27
N ASP A 300 10.44 31.83 27.08
CA ASP A 300 11.28 32.26 25.94
C ASP A 300 12.72 31.70 26.03
N SER A 301 13.07 31.02 27.14
CA SER A 301 14.33 30.27 27.25
C SER A 301 14.27 28.86 26.66
N ARG A 302 13.08 28.40 26.24
CA ARG A 302 12.87 27.10 25.60
C ARG A 302 13.58 27.05 24.25
N PRO A 303 14.38 26.00 23.96
CA PRO A 303 14.94 25.83 22.63
C PRO A 303 13.84 25.47 21.63
N LEU A 304 13.87 26.09 20.45
CA LEU A 304 13.03 25.72 19.32
C LEU A 304 13.29 24.24 18.91
N PRO A 305 12.24 23.43 18.70
CA PRO A 305 12.39 22.08 18.15
C PRO A 305 13.11 22.05 16.80
N ASP A 306 14.15 21.22 16.70
CA ASP A 306 15.03 21.05 15.53
C ASP A 306 14.27 20.83 14.20
N TRP A 307 13.15 20.10 14.25
CA TRP A 307 12.35 19.77 13.07
C TRP A 307 11.77 21.03 12.44
N TYR A 308 11.37 22.01 13.24
CA TYR A 308 10.64 23.18 12.79
C TYR A 308 11.56 24.14 12.02
N ASP A 309 12.79 24.36 12.48
CA ASP A 309 13.74 25.14 11.68
C ASP A 309 14.11 24.42 10.39
N LYS A 310 14.25 23.08 10.39
CA LYS A 310 14.58 22.31 9.18
C LYS A 310 13.44 22.27 8.16
N ALA A 311 12.19 22.34 8.62
CA ALA A 311 10.98 22.19 7.82
C ALA A 311 10.77 23.28 6.75
N LYS A 312 11.05 24.54 7.07
CA LYS A 312 10.94 25.77 6.23
C LYS A 312 9.55 26.12 5.65
N ILE A 313 8.73 25.15 5.25
CA ILE A 313 7.48 25.35 4.48
C ILE A 313 6.34 24.59 5.14
N GLY A 314 5.25 25.30 5.46
CA GLY A 314 3.98 24.73 5.90
C GLY A 314 2.80 25.18 5.05
N ILE A 315 1.69 24.43 5.11
CA ILE A 315 0.38 24.83 4.55
C ILE A 315 -0.55 25.30 5.66
N PHE A 316 -1.25 26.41 5.44
CA PHE A 316 -2.31 26.90 6.31
C PHE A 316 -3.68 26.69 5.64
N LEU A 317 -4.69 26.37 6.43
CA LEU A 317 -6.06 26.16 5.97
C LEU A 317 -7.03 26.97 6.82
N HIS A 318 -7.59 28.04 6.24
CA HIS A 318 -8.73 28.76 6.83
C HIS A 318 -10.04 28.19 6.27
N TRP A 319 -10.66 27.32 7.07
CA TRP A 319 -11.88 26.60 6.71
C TRP A 319 -12.89 26.62 7.88
N GLY A 320 -14.16 26.84 7.56
CA GLY A 320 -15.24 26.94 8.54
C GLY A 320 -16.52 27.51 7.94
N VAL A 321 -17.48 27.88 8.79
CA VAL A 321 -18.83 28.33 8.36
C VAL A 321 -18.77 29.55 7.42
N TYR A 322 -17.74 30.39 7.51
CA TYR A 322 -17.54 31.52 6.57
C TYR A 322 -17.23 31.09 5.12
N SER A 323 -16.78 29.85 4.89
CA SER A 323 -16.65 29.30 3.53
C SER A 323 -18.01 29.09 2.86
N VAL A 324 -19.13 29.07 3.60
CA VAL A 324 -20.49 28.89 3.07
C VAL A 324 -20.97 30.05 2.19
N PRO A 325 -20.99 31.32 2.64
CA PRO A 325 -21.30 32.46 1.78
C PRO A 325 -20.20 32.72 0.71
N SER A 326 -18.97 32.29 0.99
CA SER A 326 -17.77 32.35 0.14
C SER A 326 -17.49 33.73 -0.48
N ILE A 327 -17.69 34.81 0.28
CA ILE A 327 -17.56 36.20 -0.22
C ILE A 327 -16.95 37.11 0.85
N GLY A 328 -16.16 38.09 0.43
CA GLY A 328 -15.49 39.01 1.36
C GLY A 328 -14.22 38.37 1.91
N SER A 329 -14.33 37.70 3.06
CA SER A 329 -13.27 36.94 3.74
C SER A 329 -13.87 36.15 4.92
N GLU A 330 -13.03 35.41 5.64
CA GLU A 330 -13.32 34.77 6.95
C GLU A 330 -13.97 35.73 7.98
N TRP A 331 -13.69 37.03 7.90
CA TRP A 331 -14.37 38.09 8.66
C TRP A 331 -15.86 38.35 8.28
N PHE A 332 -16.51 37.46 7.53
CA PHE A 332 -17.88 37.63 7.04
C PHE A 332 -18.88 38.03 8.14
N TRP A 333 -18.89 37.31 9.27
CA TRP A 333 -19.79 37.61 10.39
C TRP A 333 -19.59 39.03 10.92
N SER A 334 -18.34 39.40 11.20
CA SER A 334 -17.99 40.70 11.78
C SER A 334 -18.34 41.85 10.83
N ARG A 335 -18.04 41.71 9.54
CA ARG A 335 -18.42 42.71 8.51
C ARG A 335 -19.94 42.81 8.34
N TRP A 336 -20.66 41.69 8.38
CA TRP A 336 -22.13 41.70 8.30
C TRP A 336 -22.77 42.40 9.50
N LYS A 337 -22.35 42.08 10.73
CA LYS A 337 -22.87 42.71 11.96
C LYS A 337 -22.40 44.15 12.14
N GLY A 338 -21.21 44.49 11.64
CA GLY A 338 -20.69 45.86 11.56
C GLY A 338 -21.37 46.73 10.50
N GLY A 339 -22.26 46.18 9.67
CA GLY A 339 -23.01 46.93 8.67
C GLY A 339 -22.25 47.24 7.38
N ASP A 340 -21.26 46.41 7.00
CA ASP A 340 -20.58 46.54 5.70
C ASP A 340 -21.62 46.49 4.56
N SER A 341 -21.73 47.59 3.82
CA SER A 341 -22.77 47.74 2.79
C SER A 341 -22.72 46.70 1.67
N SER A 342 -21.55 46.12 1.38
CA SER A 342 -21.41 45.07 0.37
C SER A 342 -21.91 43.71 0.88
N ILE A 343 -21.61 43.39 2.14
CA ILE A 343 -22.04 42.15 2.79
C ILE A 343 -23.52 42.21 3.17
N VAL A 344 -24.01 43.35 3.67
CA VAL A 344 -25.44 43.56 3.95
C VAL A 344 -26.26 43.44 2.66
N ALA A 345 -25.86 44.12 1.57
CA ALA A 345 -26.56 44.01 0.29
C ALA A 345 -26.49 42.59 -0.31
N PHE A 346 -25.39 41.86 -0.08
CA PHE A 346 -25.31 40.44 -0.42
C PHE A 346 -26.31 39.60 0.39
N MET A 347 -26.44 39.85 1.70
CA MET A 347 -27.40 39.12 2.53
C MET A 347 -28.85 39.44 2.18
N GLU A 348 -29.22 40.71 2.06
CA GLU A 348 -30.57 41.16 1.66
C GLU A 348 -30.99 40.62 0.27
N LYS A 349 -30.03 40.41 -0.63
CA LYS A 349 -30.28 39.90 -1.98
C LYS A 349 -30.46 38.39 -2.05
N ASN A 350 -29.72 37.62 -1.24
CA ASN A 350 -29.60 36.17 -1.40
C ASN A 350 -30.27 35.35 -0.28
N TYR A 351 -30.59 35.96 0.87
CA TYR A 351 -31.11 35.26 2.05
C TYR A 351 -32.35 35.96 2.63
N PRO A 352 -33.26 35.23 3.29
CA PRO A 352 -34.48 35.82 3.84
C PRO A 352 -34.19 36.82 4.98
N PRO A 353 -35.06 37.81 5.25
CA PRO A 353 -34.80 38.87 6.24
C PRO A 353 -34.53 38.44 7.69
N ASN A 354 -34.88 37.19 8.05
CA ASN A 354 -34.67 36.62 9.38
C ASN A 354 -33.52 35.61 9.42
N PHE A 355 -32.73 35.47 8.35
CA PHE A 355 -31.60 34.54 8.29
C PHE A 355 -30.52 34.94 9.31
N THR A 356 -30.02 33.98 10.07
CA THR A 356 -28.95 34.18 11.05
C THR A 356 -27.62 33.63 10.51
N TYR A 357 -26.49 33.94 11.15
CA TYR A 357 -25.23 33.32 10.73
C TYR A 357 -25.18 31.83 11.09
N GLN A 358 -25.87 31.45 12.18
CA GLN A 358 -26.04 30.08 12.63
C GLN A 358 -26.77 29.21 11.60
N ASP A 359 -27.61 29.79 10.74
CA ASP A 359 -28.26 29.06 9.66
C ASP A 359 -27.28 28.58 8.59
N PHE A 360 -26.12 29.24 8.40
CA PHE A 360 -25.08 28.77 7.50
C PHE A 360 -24.41 27.48 7.95
N ALA A 361 -24.37 27.17 9.26
CA ALA A 361 -23.66 25.99 9.75
C ALA A 361 -24.21 24.69 9.15
N LYS A 362 -25.53 24.63 8.86
CA LYS A 362 -26.20 23.49 8.20
C LYS A 362 -25.79 23.31 6.73
N GLU A 363 -25.25 24.34 6.11
CA GLU A 363 -24.77 24.34 4.72
C GLU A 363 -23.25 24.08 4.61
N PHE A 364 -22.55 23.99 5.74
CA PHE A 364 -21.14 23.61 5.82
C PHE A 364 -21.05 22.07 5.83
N THR A 365 -21.29 21.46 4.67
CA THR A 365 -21.51 20.00 4.58
C THR A 365 -20.23 19.17 4.55
N ALA A 366 -19.10 19.74 4.08
CA ALA A 366 -17.87 18.98 3.83
C ALA A 366 -18.08 17.70 2.97
N GLU A 367 -19.08 17.72 2.07
CA GLU A 367 -19.55 16.56 1.30
C GLU A 367 -18.49 15.89 0.41
N PHE A 368 -17.54 16.68 -0.10
CA PHE A 368 -16.39 16.26 -0.90
C PHE A 368 -15.06 16.42 -0.13
N TYR A 369 -15.12 16.45 1.20
CA TYR A 369 -13.93 16.51 2.04
C TYR A 369 -13.22 15.14 2.10
N ASP A 370 -12.15 15.05 1.32
CA ASP A 370 -11.20 13.95 1.34
C ASP A 370 -9.89 14.40 2.02
N PRO A 371 -9.64 14.01 3.29
CA PRO A 371 -8.43 14.37 4.01
C PRO A 371 -7.17 13.75 3.39
N ALA A 372 -7.28 12.59 2.74
CA ALA A 372 -6.15 11.91 2.11
C ALA A 372 -5.74 12.62 0.80
N GLN A 373 -6.71 13.09 0.01
CA GLN A 373 -6.46 13.93 -1.17
C GLN A 373 -5.83 15.28 -0.77
N TRP A 374 -6.31 15.91 0.30
CA TRP A 374 -5.70 17.14 0.82
C TRP A 374 -4.25 16.91 1.24
N ALA A 375 -4.00 15.90 2.09
CA ALA A 375 -2.66 15.58 2.57
C ALA A 375 -1.70 15.18 1.43
N ASP A 376 -2.20 14.51 0.38
CA ASP A 376 -1.41 14.20 -0.81
C ASP A 376 -0.98 15.45 -1.59
N VAL A 377 -1.88 16.44 -1.76
CA VAL A 377 -1.54 17.74 -2.37
C VAL A 377 -0.51 18.49 -1.54
N PHE A 378 -0.64 18.49 -0.20
CA PHE A 378 0.30 19.19 0.69
C PHE A 378 1.68 18.52 0.74
N ALA A 379 1.74 17.18 0.70
CA ALA A 379 2.99 16.45 0.59
C ALA A 379 3.68 16.73 -0.76
N LYS A 380 2.92 16.68 -1.86
CA LYS A 380 3.41 16.98 -3.22
C LYS A 380 3.83 18.44 -3.39
N SER A 381 3.29 19.37 -2.61
CA SER A 381 3.72 20.79 -2.63
C SER A 381 5.05 21.04 -1.93
N GLY A 382 5.68 20.00 -1.35
CA GLY A 382 6.91 20.14 -0.57
C GLY A 382 6.71 20.76 0.81
N ALA A 383 5.48 20.85 1.33
CA ALA A 383 5.30 21.23 2.72
C ALA A 383 5.85 20.16 3.67
N LYS A 384 6.17 20.56 4.90
CA LYS A 384 6.63 19.67 5.98
C LYS A 384 5.71 19.70 7.21
N TYR A 385 4.81 20.69 7.27
CA TYR A 385 3.77 20.79 8.30
C TYR A 385 2.48 21.37 7.73
N VAL A 386 1.35 21.07 8.37
CA VAL A 386 0.01 21.55 7.96
C VAL A 386 -0.72 22.11 9.17
N VAL A 387 -1.19 23.34 9.09
CA VAL A 387 -1.93 24.05 10.15
C VAL A 387 -3.37 24.26 9.71
N LEU A 388 -4.34 23.65 10.39
CA LEU A 388 -5.77 23.85 10.15
C LEU A 388 -6.41 24.74 11.22
N THR A 389 -7.31 25.64 10.83
CA THR A 389 -8.14 26.42 11.76
C THR A 389 -9.07 25.51 12.57
N SER A 390 -8.67 25.14 13.79
CA SER A 390 -9.51 24.36 14.72
C SER A 390 -10.79 25.11 15.07
N LYS A 391 -10.64 26.41 15.38
CA LYS A 391 -11.67 27.37 15.72
C LYS A 391 -11.21 28.75 15.28
N HIS A 392 -12.05 29.47 14.55
CA HIS A 392 -11.83 30.86 14.17
C HIS A 392 -12.72 31.81 15.01
N HIS A 393 -12.64 33.12 14.78
CA HIS A 393 -13.21 34.15 15.66
C HIS A 393 -14.74 34.09 15.86
N GLU A 394 -15.48 33.39 15.01
CA GLU A 394 -16.91 33.09 15.16
C GLU A 394 -17.21 31.89 16.08
N GLY A 395 -16.19 31.27 16.68
CA GLY A 395 -16.31 30.25 17.73
C GLY A 395 -16.77 28.87 17.28
N TYR A 396 -16.96 28.64 15.98
CA TYR A 396 -17.32 27.32 15.46
C TYR A 396 -16.11 26.39 15.44
N THR A 397 -16.22 25.22 16.08
CA THR A 397 -15.11 24.25 16.16
C THR A 397 -15.24 23.15 15.09
N LEU A 398 -14.14 22.83 14.42
CA LEU A 398 -14.10 21.77 13.38
C LEU A 398 -14.09 20.33 13.95
N TRP A 399 -14.20 20.18 15.27
CA TRP A 399 -14.18 18.90 15.99
C TRP A 399 -15.29 18.86 17.06
N PRO A 400 -15.65 17.68 17.61
CA PRO A 400 -16.67 17.53 18.67
C PRO A 400 -16.22 18.06 20.04
N SER A 401 -15.97 19.37 20.14
CA SER A 401 -15.58 20.04 21.38
C SER A 401 -16.66 19.92 22.46
N LYS A 402 -16.28 19.45 23.65
CA LYS A 402 -17.17 19.42 24.83
C LYS A 402 -17.54 20.84 25.29
N TYR A 403 -16.81 21.84 24.83
CA TYR A 403 -16.97 23.25 25.18
C TYR A 403 -17.68 24.07 24.08
N SER A 404 -18.03 23.49 22.93
CA SER A 404 -18.78 24.13 21.82
C SER A 404 -20.10 23.41 21.51
N TYR A 405 -20.92 23.17 22.53
CA TYR A 405 -22.19 22.44 22.41
C TYR A 405 -23.11 23.03 21.31
N SER A 406 -23.54 22.18 20.36
CA SER A 406 -24.36 22.58 19.20
C SER A 406 -23.76 23.66 18.28
N TRP A 407 -22.47 23.95 18.39
CA TRP A 407 -21.75 24.92 17.56
C TRP A 407 -20.40 24.38 17.06
N ASN A 408 -20.46 23.16 16.51
CA ASN A 408 -19.31 22.43 16.02
C ASN A 408 -19.68 21.53 14.82
N ALA A 409 -18.65 21.08 14.07
CA ALA A 409 -18.79 20.26 12.87
C ALA A 409 -19.54 18.93 13.09
N ASN A 410 -19.39 18.30 14.25
CA ASN A 410 -20.09 17.06 14.60
C ASN A 410 -21.59 17.29 14.89
N ASP A 411 -21.94 18.37 15.59
CA ASP A 411 -23.31 18.63 16.02
C ASP A 411 -24.16 19.31 14.94
N VAL A 412 -23.55 20.11 14.06
CA VAL A 412 -24.26 20.82 12.98
C VAL A 412 -23.35 21.11 11.78
N GLY A 413 -23.73 20.61 10.61
CA GLY A 413 -22.99 20.79 9.35
C GLY A 413 -22.60 19.44 8.77
N SER A 414 -21.30 19.13 8.78
CA SER A 414 -20.73 17.90 8.22
C SER A 414 -21.03 16.64 9.01
N HIS A 415 -21.40 16.77 10.28
CA HIS A 415 -21.57 15.66 11.24
C HIS A 415 -20.33 14.76 11.35
N ARG A 416 -19.14 15.39 11.31
CA ARG A 416 -17.84 14.72 11.19
C ARG A 416 -16.78 15.45 12.02
N ASP A 417 -15.83 14.70 12.59
CA ASP A 417 -14.62 15.27 13.19
C ASP A 417 -13.60 15.57 12.08
N LEU A 418 -13.57 16.83 11.64
CA LEU A 418 -12.73 17.26 10.53
C LEU A 418 -11.27 17.46 10.95
N LEU A 419 -10.99 17.57 12.26
CA LEU A 419 -9.62 17.68 12.76
C LEU A 419 -8.97 16.31 12.92
N GLY A 420 -9.65 15.35 13.54
CA GLY A 420 -9.14 13.98 13.68
C GLY A 420 -8.80 13.35 12.33
N ASP A 421 -9.70 13.51 11.36
CA ASP A 421 -9.52 12.98 10.00
C ASP A 421 -8.32 13.62 9.26
N LEU A 422 -8.11 14.93 9.36
CA LEU A 422 -6.92 15.55 8.76
C LEU A 422 -5.64 15.15 9.51
N ALA A 423 -5.71 15.06 10.84
CA ALA A 423 -4.56 14.73 11.68
C ALA A 423 -3.98 13.35 11.35
N VAL A 424 -4.84 12.37 11.08
CA VAL A 424 -4.43 11.04 10.59
C VAL A 424 -3.81 11.16 9.20
N ALA A 425 -4.53 11.73 8.23
CA ALA A 425 -4.06 11.78 6.84
C ALA A 425 -2.73 12.57 6.64
N VAL A 426 -2.53 13.65 7.40
CA VAL A 426 -1.29 14.44 7.38
C VAL A 426 -0.12 13.63 7.95
N ARG A 427 -0.32 12.90 9.06
CA ARG A 427 0.71 12.02 9.66
C ARG A 427 1.02 10.81 8.79
N ASP A 428 0.03 10.22 8.13
CA ASP A 428 0.22 9.13 7.16
C ASP A 428 1.08 9.54 5.96
N LYS A 429 1.13 10.83 5.64
CA LYS A 429 2.04 11.41 4.62
C LYS A 429 3.40 11.84 5.18
N GLY A 430 3.68 11.59 6.46
CA GLY A 430 4.94 11.96 7.13
C GLY A 430 5.10 13.47 7.35
N LEU A 431 4.00 14.21 7.42
CA LEU A 431 3.99 15.65 7.68
C LEU A 431 3.65 15.91 9.15
N HIS A 432 4.21 16.97 9.72
CA HIS A 432 3.86 17.41 11.08
C HIS A 432 2.46 18.04 11.10
N PHE A 433 1.65 17.72 12.10
CA PHE A 433 0.27 18.22 12.19
C PHE A 433 0.17 19.40 13.17
N GLY A 434 -0.48 20.48 12.75
CA GLY A 434 -0.63 21.71 13.51
C GLY A 434 -2.05 22.25 13.49
N LEU A 435 -2.36 23.09 14.48
CA LEU A 435 -3.67 23.67 14.67
C LEU A 435 -3.59 25.16 14.98
N TYR A 436 -4.40 25.94 14.27
CA TYR A 436 -4.69 27.32 14.62
C TYR A 436 -5.87 27.38 15.58
N HIS A 437 -5.85 28.29 16.55
CA HIS A 437 -6.94 28.48 17.49
C HIS A 437 -7.16 29.97 17.86
N SER A 438 -8.36 30.48 17.58
CA SER A 438 -8.79 31.81 18.04
C SER A 438 -9.07 31.80 19.55
N LEU A 439 -8.33 32.62 20.29
CA LEU A 439 -8.52 32.85 21.73
C LEU A 439 -9.86 33.54 22.03
N LEU A 440 -10.29 34.47 21.16
CA LEU A 440 -11.59 35.15 21.30
C LEU A 440 -12.71 34.47 20.52
N GLU A 441 -13.95 34.78 20.92
CA GLU A 441 -15.18 34.45 20.19
C GLU A 441 -16.09 35.68 20.17
N TRP A 442 -16.34 36.25 18.99
CA TRP A 442 -16.93 37.60 18.84
C TRP A 442 -18.27 37.84 19.56
N TYR A 443 -19.05 36.79 19.82
CA TYR A 443 -20.38 36.85 20.39
C TYR A 443 -20.62 35.78 21.48
N HIS A 444 -19.56 35.21 22.05
CA HIS A 444 -19.72 34.28 23.16
C HIS A 444 -20.15 35.04 24.43
N PRO A 445 -21.25 34.68 25.11
CA PRO A 445 -21.79 35.49 26.21
C PRO A 445 -20.81 35.78 27.35
N LEU A 446 -19.93 34.82 27.69
CA LEU A 446 -18.90 35.05 28.71
C LEU A 446 -17.82 36.03 28.24
N TYR A 447 -17.47 36.04 26.94
CA TYR A 447 -16.49 36.98 26.39
C TYR A 447 -17.08 38.40 26.38
N GLU A 448 -18.35 38.56 25.97
CA GLU A 448 -19.05 39.84 26.08
C GLU A 448 -19.23 40.30 27.54
N GLN A 449 -19.42 39.36 28.49
CA GLN A 449 -19.52 39.65 29.92
C GLN A 449 -18.20 40.14 30.50
N ASP A 450 -17.10 39.42 30.29
CA ASP A 450 -15.76 39.84 30.76
C ASP A 450 -15.38 41.19 30.13
N LYS A 451 -15.64 41.38 28.83
CA LYS A 451 -15.44 42.66 28.12
C LYS A 451 -16.26 43.80 28.70
N ALA A 452 -17.54 43.57 29.01
CA ALA A 452 -18.41 44.57 29.64
C ALA A 452 -17.98 44.89 31.09
N ASN A 453 -17.29 43.96 31.74
CA ASN A 453 -16.69 44.11 33.07
C ASN A 453 -15.24 44.64 33.03
N ASN A 454 -14.81 45.23 31.90
CA ASN A 454 -13.44 45.71 31.68
C ASN A 454 -12.33 44.69 31.99
N TRP A 455 -12.63 43.39 31.82
CA TRP A 455 -11.70 42.29 32.02
C TRP A 455 -11.23 42.12 33.49
N GLU A 456 -12.02 42.61 34.47
CA GLU A 456 -11.79 42.35 35.90
C GLU A 456 -12.07 40.89 36.30
N THR A 457 -12.77 40.14 35.44
CA THR A 457 -13.03 38.69 35.53
C THR A 457 -12.45 37.98 34.32
N SER A 458 -12.19 36.68 34.45
CA SER A 458 -11.66 35.80 33.39
C SER A 458 -12.54 34.57 33.17
N ASP A 459 -13.86 34.71 33.36
CA ASP A 459 -14.82 33.61 33.35
C ASP A 459 -14.81 32.86 32.00
N PHE A 460 -14.66 33.57 30.89
CA PHE A 460 -14.53 32.98 29.56
C PHE A 460 -13.22 32.16 29.41
N VAL A 461 -12.12 32.68 29.94
CA VAL A 461 -10.81 32.02 29.84
C VAL A 461 -10.78 30.75 30.70
N ASP A 462 -11.27 30.84 31.93
CA ASP A 462 -11.28 29.73 32.90
C ASP A 462 -12.25 28.60 32.55
N THR A 463 -13.42 28.92 32.01
CA THR A 463 -14.48 27.92 31.78
C THR A 463 -14.53 27.39 30.35
N LYS A 464 -13.97 28.12 29.38
CA LYS A 464 -14.07 27.82 27.95
C LYS A 464 -12.70 27.75 27.28
N VAL A 465 -11.91 28.82 27.24
CA VAL A 465 -10.69 28.88 26.40
C VAL A 465 -9.61 27.88 26.86
N ILE A 466 -9.20 27.93 28.13
CA ILE A 466 -8.14 27.04 28.64
C ILE A 466 -8.55 25.57 28.60
N PRO A 467 -9.74 25.16 29.09
CA PRO A 467 -10.16 23.76 29.02
C PRO A 467 -10.30 23.24 27.58
N GLU A 468 -10.79 24.06 26.64
CA GLU A 468 -10.92 23.68 25.23
C GLU A 468 -9.57 23.49 24.55
N MET A 469 -8.59 24.37 24.78
CA MET A 469 -7.25 24.20 24.23
C MET A 469 -6.54 22.97 24.82
N LYS A 470 -6.76 22.65 26.10
CA LYS A 470 -6.24 21.39 26.69
C LYS A 470 -6.88 20.17 26.04
N GLU A 471 -8.21 20.15 25.89
CA GLU A 471 -8.90 19.08 25.16
C GLU A 471 -8.37 18.92 23.73
N LEU A 472 -8.17 20.02 23.00
CA LEU A 472 -7.64 20.02 21.63
C LEU A 472 -6.24 19.36 21.56
N ILE A 473 -5.37 19.69 22.52
CA ILE A 473 -3.98 19.22 22.54
C ILE A 473 -3.86 17.78 23.04
N GLU A 474 -4.65 17.41 24.05
CA GLU A 474 -4.74 16.04 24.57
C GLU A 474 -5.42 15.07 23.58
N THR A 475 -6.24 15.57 22.65
CA THR A 475 -6.95 14.72 21.67
C THR A 475 -6.19 14.58 20.35
N TYR A 476 -5.63 15.67 19.80
CA TYR A 476 -5.05 15.65 18.44
C TYR A 476 -3.52 15.74 18.42
N GLU A 477 -2.87 15.98 19.57
CA GLU A 477 -1.41 16.06 19.72
C GLU A 477 -0.71 16.96 18.67
N PRO A 478 -1.12 18.23 18.50
CA PRO A 478 -0.55 19.12 17.49
C PRO A 478 0.90 19.54 17.82
N GLU A 479 1.75 19.50 16.81
CA GLU A 479 3.17 19.90 16.85
C GLU A 479 3.36 21.39 16.53
N VAL A 480 2.34 22.05 15.98
CA VAL A 480 2.26 23.53 15.91
C VAL A 480 0.96 24.00 16.55
N LEU A 481 1.04 24.94 17.47
CA LEU A 481 -0.10 25.59 18.11
C LEU A 481 -0.08 27.09 17.80
N TRP A 482 -0.93 27.51 16.88
CA TRP A 482 -0.93 28.87 16.32
C TRP A 482 -2.11 29.67 16.89
N SER A 483 -1.89 30.48 17.92
CA SER A 483 -2.96 31.27 18.54
C SER A 483 -3.26 32.55 17.75
N ASP A 484 -4.46 33.11 17.92
CA ASP A 484 -4.83 34.42 17.38
C ASP A 484 -6.01 35.02 18.16
N GLY A 485 -6.47 36.22 17.80
CA GLY A 485 -7.57 36.88 18.53
C GLY A 485 -7.11 37.61 19.80
N ASN A 486 -5.81 37.85 19.92
CA ASN A 486 -5.16 38.39 21.12
C ASN A 486 -5.26 39.91 21.28
N TRP A 487 -5.75 40.65 20.28
CA TRP A 487 -5.53 42.10 20.16
C TRP A 487 -6.27 42.99 21.17
N GLU A 488 -7.33 42.52 21.84
CA GLU A 488 -8.11 43.37 22.75
C GLU A 488 -7.51 43.49 24.17
N VAL A 489 -6.74 42.49 24.62
CA VAL A 489 -6.29 42.33 26.02
C VAL A 489 -4.94 41.65 26.14
N THR A 490 -4.26 41.88 27.26
CA THR A 490 -2.92 41.36 27.51
C THR A 490 -2.92 39.87 27.85
N ASP A 491 -1.75 39.25 27.72
CA ASP A 491 -1.43 37.88 28.10
C ASP A 491 -1.96 37.46 29.49
N THR A 492 -1.97 38.40 30.44
CA THR A 492 -2.46 38.19 31.81
C THR A 492 -3.94 37.81 31.87
N TYR A 493 -4.79 38.36 31.00
CA TYR A 493 -6.20 37.95 30.95
C TYR A 493 -6.34 36.54 30.34
N TRP A 494 -5.59 36.27 29.28
CA TRP A 494 -5.57 34.97 28.59
C TRP A 494 -4.92 33.84 29.40
N LYS A 495 -4.22 34.15 30.51
CA LYS A 495 -3.45 33.21 31.33
C LYS A 495 -2.41 32.46 30.50
N ALA A 496 -1.78 33.19 29.58
CA ALA A 496 -0.92 32.63 28.56
C ALA A 496 0.32 31.96 29.15
N THR A 497 0.95 32.56 30.16
CA THR A 497 2.17 32.00 30.73
C THR A 497 1.89 30.75 31.56
N GLU A 498 0.76 30.68 32.27
CA GLU A 498 0.31 29.46 32.94
C GLU A 498 -0.03 28.34 31.94
N PHE A 499 -0.65 28.69 30.81
CA PHE A 499 -0.98 27.73 29.75
C PHE A 499 0.25 27.19 29.03
N LEU A 500 1.18 28.06 28.62
CA LEU A 500 2.42 27.67 27.96
C LEU A 500 3.37 26.90 28.89
N ALA A 501 3.39 27.23 30.19
CA ALA A 501 4.10 26.42 31.17
C ALA A 501 3.51 25.00 31.26
N TRP A 502 2.18 24.84 31.24
CA TRP A 502 1.58 23.50 31.14
C TRP A 502 1.93 22.81 29.81
N LEU A 503 1.87 23.54 28.69
CA LEU A 503 2.19 23.03 27.36
C LEU A 503 3.59 22.42 27.30
N TYR A 504 4.60 23.11 27.85
CA TYR A 504 6.00 22.70 27.79
C TYR A 504 6.45 21.75 28.91
N ASN A 505 5.65 21.57 29.98
CA ASN A 505 5.99 20.65 31.08
C ASN A 505 5.20 19.33 31.04
N GLU A 506 3.90 19.41 30.75
CA GLU A 506 2.92 18.36 31.08
C GLU A 506 2.17 17.80 29.87
N SER A 507 2.03 18.55 28.77
CA SER A 507 1.29 18.11 27.58
C SER A 507 1.95 16.89 26.89
N PRO A 508 1.20 16.09 26.09
CA PRO A 508 1.77 15.00 25.30
C PRO A 508 2.78 15.47 24.24
N VAL A 509 2.71 16.73 23.80
CA VAL A 509 3.51 17.29 22.71
C VAL A 509 4.66 18.19 23.15
N LYS A 510 4.91 18.31 24.46
CA LYS A 510 5.88 19.25 25.06
C LYS A 510 7.28 19.25 24.44
N ASP A 511 7.75 18.09 23.99
CA ASP A 511 9.08 17.88 23.43
C ASP A 511 9.19 18.28 21.93
N VAL A 512 8.05 18.49 21.26
CA VAL A 512 7.97 18.74 19.80
C VAL A 512 7.18 19.99 19.40
N VAL A 513 6.30 20.50 20.27
CA VAL A 513 5.36 21.59 19.93
C VAL A 513 6.03 22.95 19.71
N VAL A 514 5.50 23.74 18.79
CA VAL A 514 5.90 25.12 18.51
C VAL A 514 4.70 26.06 18.66
N ALA A 515 4.85 27.11 19.47
CA ALA A 515 3.85 28.16 19.68
C ALA A 515 4.29 29.50 19.05
N ASN A 516 3.34 30.22 18.44
CA ASN A 516 3.58 31.55 17.87
C ASN A 516 3.56 32.68 18.94
N ASP A 517 3.59 33.94 18.49
CA ASP A 517 3.72 35.15 19.33
C ASP A 517 2.39 35.88 19.63
N ARG A 518 1.23 35.23 19.41
CA ARG A 518 -0.09 35.87 19.49
C ARG A 518 -0.88 35.44 20.73
N TRP A 519 -0.27 35.55 21.91
CA TRP A 519 -0.84 35.15 23.21
C TRP A 519 -1.40 36.30 24.06
N GLY A 520 -1.19 37.55 23.63
CA GLY A 520 -1.77 38.75 24.23
C GLY A 520 -1.47 39.99 23.38
N SER A 521 -2.17 41.10 23.62
CA SER A 521 -1.94 42.36 22.87
C SER A 521 -0.53 42.97 23.09
N ASN A 522 0.23 42.42 24.03
CA ASN A 522 1.60 42.76 24.40
C ASN A 522 2.65 41.69 24.03
N THR A 523 2.31 40.61 23.31
CA THR A 523 3.23 39.48 23.05
C THR A 523 3.84 39.47 21.64
N GLN A 524 3.19 40.08 20.65
CA GLN A 524 3.64 40.06 19.26
C GLN A 524 5.05 40.67 19.10
N CYS A 525 5.89 40.04 18.27
CA CYS A 525 7.33 40.31 18.12
C CYS A 525 8.15 40.27 19.42
N THR A 526 7.62 39.70 20.52
CA THR A 526 8.21 39.87 21.86
C THR A 526 8.36 38.55 22.64
N HIS A 527 7.42 37.61 22.48
CA HIS A 527 7.34 36.36 23.24
C HIS A 527 6.86 35.19 22.37
N GLY A 528 7.21 33.94 22.73
CA GLY A 528 6.81 32.72 22.01
C GLY A 528 7.92 32.08 21.18
N ASP A 529 7.78 30.79 20.80
CA ASP A 529 8.84 30.03 20.11
C ASP A 529 9.16 30.60 18.70
N ILE A 530 8.18 31.25 18.05
CA ILE A 530 8.32 31.91 16.75
C ILE A 530 7.58 33.25 16.71
N TYR A 531 8.16 34.23 16.02
CA TYR A 531 7.51 35.52 15.78
C TYR A 531 6.73 35.51 14.46
N THR A 532 5.45 35.88 14.52
CA THR A 532 4.62 36.17 13.34
C THR A 532 4.42 37.67 13.16
N CYS A 533 4.53 38.48 14.22
CA CYS A 533 4.49 39.94 14.23
C CYS A 533 3.20 40.60 13.69
N ASN A 534 2.87 40.39 12.41
CA ASN A 534 1.64 40.82 11.75
C ASN A 534 1.31 39.87 10.57
N ASP A 535 0.14 40.05 9.96
CA ASP A 535 -0.23 39.24 8.79
C ASP A 535 0.72 39.52 7.61
N LYS A 536 1.18 38.44 6.95
CA LYS A 536 2.13 38.50 5.82
C LYS A 536 3.47 39.14 6.20
N TYR A 537 3.91 38.96 7.44
CA TYR A 537 5.19 39.44 7.94
C TYR A 537 6.35 38.91 7.10
N ASN A 538 7.06 39.82 6.44
CA ASN A 538 8.31 39.56 5.74
C ASN A 538 9.21 40.80 5.93
N PRO A 539 10.16 40.78 6.88
CA PRO A 539 10.99 41.93 7.20
C PRO A 539 12.05 42.24 6.13
N GLY A 540 12.30 41.33 5.17
CA GLY A 540 13.31 41.49 4.13
C GLY A 540 14.77 41.55 4.61
N VAL A 541 15.00 41.34 5.92
CA VAL A 541 16.31 41.30 6.58
C VAL A 541 16.31 40.22 7.67
N LEU A 542 17.49 39.66 7.95
CA LEU A 542 17.67 38.62 8.97
C LEU A 542 17.23 39.10 10.37
N GLN A 543 16.43 38.29 11.05
CA GLN A 543 15.97 38.55 12.42
C GLN A 543 16.83 37.81 13.46
N PRO A 544 16.94 38.33 14.71
CA PRO A 544 17.66 37.66 15.79
C PRO A 544 16.87 36.50 16.44
N HIS A 545 15.57 36.39 16.15
CA HIS A 545 14.67 35.35 16.63
C HIS A 545 14.09 34.57 15.44
N LYS A 546 13.71 33.30 15.63
CA LYS A 546 12.99 32.55 14.60
C LYS A 546 11.63 33.21 14.35
N TRP A 547 11.21 33.25 13.10
CA TRP A 547 9.97 33.89 12.66
C TRP A 547 9.29 33.09 11.54
N GLU A 548 8.02 33.36 11.29
CA GLU A 548 7.20 32.71 10.26
C GLU A 548 6.40 33.74 9.46
N ASN A 549 6.49 33.64 8.13
CA ASN A 549 5.68 34.38 7.18
C ASN A 549 4.35 33.64 6.93
N ALA A 550 3.37 33.86 7.81
CA ALA A 550 2.00 33.43 7.55
C ALA A 550 1.39 34.32 6.44
N MET A 551 1.11 33.72 5.27
CA MET A 551 0.71 34.44 4.05
C MET A 551 -0.38 33.70 3.28
N THR A 552 -0.98 34.35 2.26
CA THR A 552 -2.15 33.81 1.53
C THR A 552 -1.91 33.72 0.02
N VAL A 553 -2.36 32.62 -0.60
CA VAL A 553 -2.35 32.45 -2.07
C VAL A 553 -3.38 33.34 -2.75
N ASP A 554 -4.56 33.54 -2.14
CA ASP A 554 -5.48 34.63 -2.48
C ASP A 554 -4.97 35.93 -1.87
N LYS A 555 -4.69 36.94 -2.68
CA LYS A 555 -4.10 38.22 -2.22
C LYS A 555 -5.00 38.96 -1.21
N ASN A 556 -6.32 38.69 -1.22
CA ASN A 556 -7.35 39.46 -0.51
C ASN A 556 -8.01 38.76 0.69
N SER A 557 -7.79 37.46 0.90
CA SER A 557 -8.57 36.66 1.88
C SER A 557 -7.78 35.44 2.39
N TRP A 558 -8.06 35.00 3.63
CA TRP A 558 -7.60 33.70 4.13
C TRP A 558 -8.62 32.60 3.80
N GLY A 559 -9.91 32.83 4.08
CA GLY A 559 -11.01 31.96 3.73
C GLY A 559 -11.39 31.99 2.24
N TYR A 560 -12.15 31.00 1.78
CA TYR A 560 -12.50 30.84 0.37
C TYR A 560 -13.39 31.97 -0.20
N ARG A 561 -13.01 32.49 -1.37
CA ARG A 561 -13.81 33.44 -2.16
C ARG A 561 -14.22 32.86 -3.52
N ARG A 562 -15.50 32.53 -3.69
CA ARG A 562 -16.05 32.05 -4.98
C ARG A 562 -16.11 33.13 -6.08
N ASN A 563 -15.76 34.37 -5.74
CA ASN A 563 -15.69 35.51 -6.66
C ASN A 563 -14.26 36.03 -6.89
N ALA A 564 -13.23 35.28 -6.44
CA ALA A 564 -11.84 35.62 -6.73
C ALA A 564 -11.56 35.62 -8.24
N LYS A 565 -10.67 36.51 -8.66
CA LYS A 565 -10.19 36.61 -10.05
C LYS A 565 -8.75 36.16 -10.14
N ILE A 566 -8.31 35.69 -11.31
CA ILE A 566 -6.94 35.17 -11.49
C ILE A 566 -5.84 36.18 -11.10
N ASN A 567 -6.04 37.48 -11.35
CA ASN A 567 -5.10 38.52 -10.95
C ASN A 567 -5.09 38.84 -9.44
N GLU A 568 -6.09 38.36 -8.71
CA GLU A 568 -6.19 38.41 -7.24
C GLU A 568 -5.56 37.16 -6.58
N ILE A 569 -5.10 36.19 -7.37
CA ILE A 569 -4.34 35.03 -6.90
C ILE A 569 -2.85 35.28 -7.15
N LEU A 570 -1.96 34.79 -6.29
CA LEU A 570 -0.51 34.80 -6.54
C LEU A 570 -0.17 33.91 -7.75
N THR A 571 0.76 34.35 -8.58
CA THR A 571 1.39 33.46 -9.57
C THR A 571 2.40 32.53 -8.89
N THR A 572 2.75 31.42 -9.55
CA THR A 572 3.82 30.52 -9.08
C THR A 572 5.13 31.29 -8.87
N TYR A 573 5.46 32.25 -9.74
CA TYR A 573 6.62 33.12 -9.57
C TYR A 573 6.54 34.01 -8.32
N GLU A 574 5.42 34.72 -8.09
CA GLU A 574 5.24 35.55 -6.89
C GLU A 574 5.36 34.72 -5.59
N LEU A 575 4.90 33.46 -5.62
CA LEU A 575 5.02 32.51 -4.50
C LEU A 575 6.48 32.10 -4.24
N ILE A 576 7.23 31.68 -5.28
CA ILE A 576 8.65 31.29 -5.16
C ILE A 576 9.52 32.48 -4.74
N VAL A 577 9.25 33.70 -5.24
CA VAL A 577 9.92 34.93 -4.79
C VAL A 577 9.71 35.15 -3.28
N THR A 578 8.47 35.01 -2.81
CA THR A 578 8.13 35.22 -1.39
C THR A 578 8.78 34.16 -0.49
N LEU A 579 8.76 32.89 -0.91
CA LEU A 579 9.49 31.80 -0.24
C LEU A 579 10.99 32.14 -0.14
N THR A 580 11.63 32.44 -1.28
CA THR A 580 13.08 32.71 -1.38
C THR A 580 13.53 33.81 -0.43
N GLN A 581 12.80 34.93 -0.41
CA GLN A 581 13.05 36.06 0.50
C GLN A 581 12.91 35.66 1.97
N THR A 582 11.88 34.88 2.29
CA THR A 582 11.56 34.43 3.65
C THR A 582 12.68 33.55 4.21
N ILE A 583 13.06 32.49 3.47
CA ILE A 583 14.05 31.51 3.93
C ILE A 583 15.45 32.14 4.03
N SER A 584 15.84 32.95 3.05
CA SER A 584 17.15 33.64 3.08
C SER A 584 17.29 34.61 4.27
N CYS A 585 16.17 35.14 4.76
CA CYS A 585 16.08 35.99 5.97
C CYS A 585 15.78 35.20 7.27
N GLY A 586 15.85 33.86 7.24
CA GLY A 586 15.74 32.98 8.40
C GLY A 586 14.32 32.57 8.81
N GLY A 587 13.30 33.02 8.07
CA GLY A 587 11.91 32.66 8.34
C GLY A 587 11.57 31.24 7.91
N ASN A 588 10.46 30.72 8.41
CA ASN A 588 9.65 29.74 7.69
C ASN A 588 8.53 30.47 6.92
N ILE A 589 7.92 29.83 5.93
CA ILE A 589 6.70 30.32 5.26
C ILE A 589 5.53 29.38 5.53
N LEU A 590 4.37 29.94 5.86
CA LEU A 590 3.14 29.21 6.11
C LEU A 590 2.07 29.70 5.11
N ILE A 591 1.84 28.88 4.08
CA ILE A 591 1.14 29.25 2.85
C ILE A 591 -0.33 28.88 2.98
N ASN A 592 -1.20 29.89 3.09
CA ASN A 592 -2.64 29.68 3.26
C ASN A 592 -3.40 29.51 1.95
N ILE A 593 -4.28 28.50 1.94
CA ILE A 593 -5.38 28.35 0.99
C ILE A 593 -6.73 28.26 1.72
N GLY A 594 -7.81 28.66 1.04
CA GLY A 594 -9.17 28.62 1.57
C GLY A 594 -10.02 27.53 0.88
N PRO A 595 -10.38 26.43 1.56
CA PRO A 595 -11.23 25.38 0.99
C PRO A 595 -12.72 25.76 0.90
N THR A 596 -13.45 25.16 -0.04
CA THR A 596 -14.90 25.43 -0.24
C THR A 596 -15.75 24.83 0.89
N LYS A 597 -17.02 25.23 1.03
CA LYS A 597 -17.92 24.69 2.08
C LYS A 597 -18.19 23.19 1.94
N GLU A 598 -18.06 22.67 0.73
CA GLU A 598 -18.16 21.26 0.37
C GLU A 598 -16.86 20.49 0.66
N GLY A 599 -15.76 21.14 1.08
CA GLY A 599 -14.50 20.49 1.38
C GLY A 599 -13.56 20.27 0.20
N THR A 600 -13.77 20.99 -0.92
CA THR A 600 -12.85 20.90 -2.07
C THR A 600 -11.71 21.92 -1.97
N LEU A 601 -10.51 21.50 -2.39
CA LEU A 601 -9.43 22.42 -2.76
C LEU A 601 -9.65 22.85 -4.22
N VAL A 602 -9.92 24.13 -4.48
CA VAL A 602 -10.18 24.57 -5.87
C VAL A 602 -8.93 24.39 -6.75
N PRO A 603 -9.08 24.02 -8.05
CA PRO A 603 -7.94 23.64 -8.89
C PRO A 603 -6.80 24.65 -8.95
N ILE A 604 -7.10 25.95 -8.91
CA ILE A 604 -6.08 27.02 -8.93
C ILE A 604 -5.16 27.01 -7.69
N PHE A 605 -5.66 26.57 -6.54
CA PHE A 605 -4.82 26.40 -5.34
C PHE A 605 -3.99 25.13 -5.43
N GLN A 606 -4.55 24.04 -5.96
CA GLN A 606 -3.79 22.82 -6.24
C GLN A 606 -2.65 23.10 -7.24
N GLU A 607 -2.92 23.82 -8.33
CA GLU A 607 -1.93 24.21 -9.34
C GLU A 607 -0.74 24.97 -8.73
N ARG A 608 -0.99 26.03 -7.93
CA ARG A 608 0.07 26.81 -7.27
C ARG A 608 0.91 25.98 -6.30
N LEU A 609 0.27 25.09 -5.54
CA LEU A 609 0.97 24.22 -4.60
C LEU A 609 1.78 23.13 -5.31
N LEU A 610 1.23 22.48 -6.33
CA LEU A 610 1.92 21.45 -7.11
C LEU A 610 3.07 22.03 -7.94
N ASP A 611 2.93 23.23 -8.51
CA ASP A 611 4.03 23.89 -9.21
C ASP A 611 5.17 24.30 -8.28
N LEU A 612 4.85 24.77 -7.05
CA LEU A 612 5.85 24.98 -6.02
C LEU A 612 6.56 23.65 -5.67
N GLY A 613 5.82 22.55 -5.56
CA GLY A 613 6.34 21.20 -5.37
C GLY A 613 7.31 20.76 -6.47
N LYS A 614 6.95 20.95 -7.75
CA LYS A 614 7.83 20.69 -8.90
C LYS A 614 9.12 21.48 -8.79
N TRP A 615 9.06 22.77 -8.45
CA TRP A 615 10.25 23.59 -8.27
C TRP A 615 11.12 23.08 -7.11
N LEU A 616 10.52 22.72 -5.97
CA LEU A 616 11.21 22.17 -4.80
C LEU A 616 11.81 20.78 -5.04
N SER A 617 11.29 19.99 -5.98
CA SER A 617 11.87 18.67 -6.31
C SER A 617 13.30 18.75 -6.86
N ILE A 618 13.64 19.86 -7.51
CA ILE A 618 15.00 20.16 -8.02
C ILE A 618 15.76 21.03 -7.02
N ASN A 619 15.09 22.02 -6.43
CA ASN A 619 15.73 23.13 -5.72
C ASN A 619 15.67 23.00 -4.18
N GLY A 620 15.05 21.94 -3.66
CA GLY A 620 14.79 21.75 -2.24
C GLY A 620 16.04 21.71 -1.36
N GLU A 621 17.19 21.27 -1.88
CA GLU A 621 18.47 21.26 -1.17
C GLU A 621 18.94 22.68 -0.77
N ALA A 622 18.57 23.70 -1.57
CA ALA A 622 18.84 25.10 -1.25
C ALA A 622 17.86 25.68 -0.20
N ILE A 623 16.81 24.94 0.17
CA ILE A 623 15.71 25.40 1.01
C ILE A 623 15.69 24.65 2.33
N TYR A 624 15.35 23.36 2.32
CA TYR A 624 15.23 22.55 3.55
C TYR A 624 16.56 22.41 4.26
N GLU A 625 16.53 22.36 5.59
CA GLU A 625 17.73 22.27 6.46
C GLU A 625 18.74 23.43 6.32
N SER A 626 18.57 24.33 5.36
CA SER A 626 19.47 25.46 5.12
C SER A 626 19.41 26.51 6.24
N SER A 627 20.48 27.28 6.37
CA SER A 627 20.55 28.47 7.20
C SER A 627 20.67 29.74 6.34
N PRO A 628 20.30 30.91 6.87
CA PRO A 628 20.68 32.20 6.28
C PRO A 628 22.19 32.30 6.10
N TRP A 629 22.64 32.66 4.91
CA TRP A 629 24.06 32.90 4.68
C TRP A 629 24.51 34.26 5.26
N THR A 630 25.81 34.55 5.24
CA THR A 630 26.40 35.78 5.79
C THR A 630 25.89 37.08 5.14
N THR A 631 25.17 36.96 4.03
CA THR A 631 24.45 38.07 3.38
C THR A 631 23.19 37.50 2.75
N GLN A 632 22.05 38.18 2.90
CA GLN A 632 20.73 37.68 2.48
C GLN A 632 20.51 37.78 0.97
N ASN A 633 21.04 38.83 0.33
CA ASN A 633 20.91 39.11 -1.10
C ASN A 633 22.20 39.69 -1.70
N ASP A 634 22.31 39.68 -3.02
CA ASP A 634 23.52 40.14 -3.70
C ASP A 634 23.62 41.67 -3.86
N THR A 635 24.86 42.18 -3.84
CA THR A 635 25.17 43.61 -3.96
C THR A 635 25.27 44.13 -5.40
N LEU A 636 25.43 43.24 -6.39
CA LEU A 636 25.52 43.59 -7.82
C LEU A 636 24.27 43.19 -8.60
N THR A 637 23.82 41.93 -8.49
CA THR A 637 22.65 41.45 -9.24
C THR A 637 21.39 41.51 -8.40
N TYR A 638 20.46 42.39 -8.78
CA TYR A 638 19.14 42.46 -8.15
C TYR A 638 18.36 41.15 -8.33
N GLY A 639 17.73 40.68 -7.26
CA GLY A 639 16.96 39.44 -7.27
C GLY A 639 17.80 38.18 -7.16
N VAL A 640 19.03 38.26 -6.62
CA VAL A 640 19.76 37.09 -6.12
C VAL A 640 19.69 37.05 -4.60
N TRP A 641 19.33 35.91 -4.03
CA TRP A 641 19.20 35.66 -2.60
C TRP A 641 20.06 34.46 -2.18
N TYR A 642 20.45 34.38 -0.90
CA TYR A 642 21.39 33.35 -0.44
C TYR A 642 20.91 32.55 0.76
N THR A 643 21.17 31.24 0.70
CA THR A 643 21.09 30.29 1.82
C THR A 643 22.39 29.48 1.89
N THR A 644 22.61 28.71 2.95
CA THR A 644 23.83 27.91 3.14
C THR A 644 23.51 26.60 3.87
N ASN A 645 24.24 25.54 3.52
CA ASN A 645 24.31 24.28 4.25
C ASN A 645 25.78 23.82 4.22
N ASP A 646 26.55 24.13 5.27
CA ASP A 646 28.03 24.04 5.29
C ASP A 646 28.54 22.67 4.81
N PRO A 647 29.34 22.57 3.72
CA PRO A 647 30.18 23.61 3.09
C PRO A 647 29.62 24.26 1.80
N SER A 648 28.33 24.13 1.52
CA SER A 648 27.65 24.71 0.35
C SER A 648 26.99 26.05 0.65
N VAL A 649 27.17 27.01 -0.28
CA VAL A 649 26.39 28.25 -0.38
C VAL A 649 25.50 28.14 -1.60
N TYR A 650 24.23 28.55 -1.49
CA TYR A 650 23.27 28.55 -2.58
C TYR A 650 22.92 29.98 -2.97
N ALA A 651 23.00 30.32 -4.26
CA ALA A 651 22.53 31.59 -4.80
C ALA A 651 21.27 31.37 -5.63
N ILE A 652 20.14 31.85 -5.11
CA ILE A 652 18.81 31.74 -5.67
C ILE A 652 18.57 32.95 -6.56
N VAL A 653 18.71 32.76 -7.87
CA VAL A 653 18.57 33.79 -8.90
C VAL A 653 17.12 33.84 -9.37
N LEU A 654 16.40 34.93 -9.10
CA LEU A 654 14.97 35.00 -9.38
C LEU A 654 14.64 35.02 -10.89
N ASN A 655 15.54 35.54 -11.74
CA ASN A 655 15.34 35.66 -13.18
C ASN A 655 16.53 35.12 -13.97
N TRP A 656 16.29 34.50 -15.12
CA TRP A 656 17.37 34.07 -16.01
C TRP A 656 18.14 35.30 -16.55
N PRO A 657 19.49 35.35 -16.49
CA PRO A 657 20.25 36.49 -17.02
C PRO A 657 20.20 36.55 -18.55
N ASP A 658 19.83 37.69 -19.13
CA ASP A 658 19.59 37.89 -20.58
C ASP A 658 20.77 37.51 -21.48
N ASP A 659 22.00 37.68 -20.99
CA ASP A 659 23.25 37.35 -21.70
C ASP A 659 23.88 36.02 -21.24
N ASN A 660 23.17 35.25 -20.41
CA ASN A 660 23.65 34.06 -19.70
C ASN A 660 24.84 34.33 -18.75
N VAL A 661 25.00 35.56 -18.21
CA VAL A 661 26.02 35.85 -17.20
C VAL A 661 25.41 36.49 -15.96
N VAL A 662 25.62 35.89 -14.78
CA VAL A 662 25.27 36.53 -13.50
C VAL A 662 26.52 37.13 -12.86
N ASN A 663 26.42 38.32 -12.28
CA ASN A 663 27.53 39.01 -11.61
C ASN A 663 27.25 39.10 -10.11
N LEU A 664 28.01 38.35 -9.30
CA LEU A 664 27.77 38.19 -7.86
C LEU A 664 28.82 38.96 -7.06
N GLY A 665 28.39 39.99 -6.33
CA GLY A 665 29.26 40.81 -5.50
C GLY A 665 29.53 40.25 -4.10
N SER A 666 28.57 39.52 -3.51
CA SER A 666 28.67 39.07 -2.12
C SER A 666 29.58 37.84 -1.94
N VAL A 667 29.80 37.04 -3.00
CA VAL A 667 30.53 35.75 -2.94
C VAL A 667 32.03 35.82 -3.17
N VAL A 668 32.61 36.99 -3.46
CA VAL A 668 34.04 37.15 -3.84
C VAL A 668 35.00 36.46 -2.84
N SER A 669 34.67 36.48 -1.55
CA SER A 669 35.45 35.81 -0.49
C SER A 669 35.56 34.29 -0.65
N LEU A 670 34.54 33.63 -1.24
CA LEU A 670 34.52 32.19 -1.51
C LEU A 670 35.51 31.82 -2.63
N PHE A 671 35.78 32.74 -3.56
CA PHE A 671 36.67 32.52 -4.72
C PHE A 671 38.12 32.96 -4.46
N ALA A 672 38.43 33.48 -3.26
CA ALA A 672 39.78 33.90 -2.88
C ALA A 672 40.78 32.73 -2.73
N ASN A 673 40.29 31.48 -2.66
CA ASN A 673 41.08 30.26 -2.77
C ASN A 673 40.62 29.51 -4.03
N ALA A 674 41.55 28.97 -4.83
CA ALA A 674 41.26 28.50 -6.19
C ALA A 674 40.56 27.12 -6.31
N ASP A 675 40.00 26.59 -5.22
CA ASP A 675 39.41 25.24 -5.14
C ASP A 675 37.86 25.24 -5.14
N THR A 676 37.24 26.37 -5.50
CA THR A 676 35.78 26.58 -5.43
C THR A 676 35.04 26.01 -6.65
N GLU A 677 34.17 25.03 -6.39
CA GLU A 677 33.32 24.38 -7.39
C GLU A 677 32.01 25.17 -7.54
N VAL A 678 31.58 25.44 -8.78
CA VAL A 678 30.32 26.13 -9.10
C VAL A 678 29.47 25.27 -10.01
N THR A 679 28.20 25.07 -9.67
CA THR A 679 27.24 24.22 -10.40
C THR A 679 25.85 24.86 -10.40
N LEU A 680 24.93 24.38 -11.24
CA LEU A 680 23.53 24.81 -11.29
C LEU A 680 22.63 23.65 -10.86
N LEU A 681 21.76 23.80 -9.85
CA LEU A 681 20.86 22.73 -9.44
C LEU A 681 19.95 22.32 -10.62
N GLY A 682 19.79 21.01 -10.82
CA GLY A 682 19.17 20.44 -12.02
C GLY A 682 20.12 20.28 -13.22
N ASN A 683 21.41 20.64 -13.12
CA ASN A 683 22.41 20.42 -14.16
C ASN A 683 23.74 19.93 -13.56
N GLU A 684 24.25 18.80 -14.03
CA GLU A 684 25.49 18.18 -13.52
C GLU A 684 26.79 18.88 -14.02
N GLU A 685 26.69 19.82 -14.97
CA GLU A 685 27.85 20.53 -15.50
C GLU A 685 28.43 21.57 -14.50
N GLN A 686 29.76 21.57 -14.39
CA GLN A 686 30.49 22.59 -13.65
C GLN A 686 30.51 23.91 -14.45
N LEU A 687 30.00 24.99 -13.85
CA LEU A 687 29.93 26.29 -14.48
C LEU A 687 31.29 26.99 -14.48
N SER A 688 31.60 27.66 -15.58
CA SER A 688 32.78 28.51 -15.70
C SER A 688 32.55 29.89 -15.08
N TRP A 689 33.54 30.41 -14.37
CA TRP A 689 33.46 31.69 -13.66
C TRP A 689 34.75 32.49 -13.78
N GLN A 690 34.64 33.81 -13.58
CA GLN A 690 35.77 34.75 -13.59
C GLN A 690 35.60 35.80 -12.48
N VAL A 691 36.66 36.00 -11.69
CA VAL A 691 36.73 37.09 -10.71
C VAL A 691 37.13 38.38 -11.45
N ASN A 692 36.35 39.44 -11.24
CA ASN A 692 36.54 40.79 -11.76
C ASN A 692 36.75 41.78 -10.60
N ASP A 693 37.09 43.03 -10.89
CA ASP A 693 37.43 44.03 -9.86
C ASP A 693 36.28 44.30 -8.86
N ASP A 694 35.02 44.18 -9.30
CA ASP A 694 33.81 44.46 -8.50
C ASP A 694 33.09 43.20 -7.97
N GLY A 695 33.38 41.99 -8.48
CA GLY A 695 32.57 40.79 -8.22
C GLY A 695 33.01 39.52 -8.94
N VAL A 696 32.17 38.49 -8.95
CA VAL A 696 32.39 37.22 -9.68
C VAL A 696 31.35 37.06 -10.78
N ALA A 697 31.79 36.99 -12.04
CA ALA A 697 30.94 36.64 -13.17
C ALA A 697 30.86 35.11 -13.29
N VAL A 698 29.66 34.54 -13.27
CA VAL A 698 29.42 33.11 -13.55
C VAL A 698 28.64 32.98 -14.85
N ASN A 699 29.16 32.18 -15.77
CA ASN A 699 28.51 31.91 -17.05
C ASN A 699 27.51 30.76 -16.86
N PHE A 700 26.24 31.05 -17.16
CA PHE A 700 25.17 30.07 -17.19
C PHE A 700 25.27 29.30 -18.52
N PRO A 701 24.78 28.05 -18.57
CA PRO A 701 24.56 27.40 -19.86
C PRO A 701 23.45 28.16 -20.60
N ASP A 702 23.31 27.90 -21.90
CA ASP A 702 22.20 28.44 -22.69
C ASP A 702 20.85 28.03 -22.06
N ARG A 703 19.93 28.98 -21.86
CA ARG A 703 18.57 28.70 -21.31
C ARG A 703 17.86 27.58 -22.05
N ALA A 704 18.11 27.41 -23.35
CA ALA A 704 17.52 26.33 -24.16
C ALA A 704 18.14 24.94 -23.91
N LYS A 705 19.23 24.85 -23.14
CA LYS A 705 19.99 23.62 -22.85
C LYS A 705 20.00 23.22 -21.37
N VAL A 706 19.60 24.10 -20.47
CA VAL A 706 19.46 23.74 -19.05
C VAL A 706 18.15 23.02 -18.83
N ALA A 707 18.22 21.95 -18.04
CA ALA A 707 17.07 21.14 -17.68
C ALA A 707 16.09 21.86 -16.73
N ILE A 708 15.27 22.75 -17.28
CA ILE A 708 13.81 22.53 -17.17
C ILE A 708 13.58 21.15 -17.80
N PRO A 709 12.69 20.25 -17.29
CA PRO A 709 12.33 19.05 -18.03
C PRO A 709 12.01 19.45 -19.47
N SER A 710 12.94 19.15 -20.36
CA SER A 710 12.84 19.58 -21.73
C SER A 710 11.65 18.82 -22.26
N GLU A 711 10.74 19.49 -22.97
CA GLU A 711 10.00 18.81 -24.01
C GLU A 711 11.02 18.44 -25.10
N THR A 712 11.90 17.48 -24.77
CA THR A 712 12.71 16.70 -25.67
C THR A 712 11.68 15.92 -26.44
N LYS A 713 11.20 16.56 -27.50
CA LYS A 713 10.12 16.00 -28.28
C LYS A 713 10.68 14.74 -28.93
N TYR A 714 10.23 13.60 -28.44
CA TYR A 714 10.68 12.32 -28.94
C TYR A 714 10.15 12.16 -30.36
N GLU A 715 11.07 12.05 -31.32
CA GLU A 715 10.73 11.72 -32.70
C GLU A 715 10.34 10.23 -32.78
N PRO A 716 9.52 9.80 -33.77
CA PRO A 716 9.06 8.42 -33.88
C PRO A 716 10.14 7.48 -34.45
N THR A 717 11.30 7.46 -33.79
CA THR A 717 12.48 6.64 -34.09
C THR A 717 13.08 6.11 -32.79
N TRP A 718 13.54 4.85 -32.79
CA TRP A 718 14.15 4.25 -31.60
C TRP A 718 15.36 5.05 -31.08
N GLU A 719 16.22 5.55 -31.98
CA GLU A 719 17.34 6.45 -31.62
C GLU A 719 16.91 7.70 -30.83
N SER A 720 15.66 8.17 -30.99
CA SER A 720 15.11 9.23 -30.15
C SER A 720 14.44 8.68 -28.90
N LEU A 721 13.62 7.64 -29.02
CA LEU A 721 12.81 7.09 -27.93
C LEU A 721 13.68 6.51 -26.80
N ASP A 722 14.76 5.80 -27.14
CA ASP A 722 15.67 5.17 -26.17
C ASP A 722 16.56 6.19 -25.41
N THR A 723 16.50 7.48 -25.76
CA THR A 723 17.14 8.55 -24.97
C THR A 723 16.29 8.99 -23.78
N ARG A 724 15.05 8.52 -23.67
CA ARG A 724 14.15 8.85 -22.58
C ARG A 724 14.69 8.31 -21.25
N PRO A 725 14.86 9.15 -20.22
CA PRO A 725 15.27 8.66 -18.90
C PRO A 725 14.11 7.92 -18.23
N ILE A 726 14.40 6.76 -17.65
CA ILE A 726 13.41 6.01 -16.87
C ILE A 726 12.97 6.81 -15.62
N PRO A 727 11.67 6.92 -15.33
CA PRO A 727 11.18 7.43 -14.06
C PRO A 727 11.82 6.74 -12.85
N SER A 728 12.41 7.53 -11.93
CA SER A 728 13.18 7.03 -10.78
C SER A 728 12.39 6.08 -9.88
N TRP A 729 11.07 6.27 -9.78
CA TRP A 729 10.19 5.42 -8.99
C TRP A 729 10.33 3.94 -9.36
N PHE A 730 10.54 3.62 -10.64
CA PHE A 730 10.60 2.22 -11.10
C PHE A 730 11.85 1.50 -10.57
N ASP A 731 13.01 2.15 -10.55
CA ASP A 731 14.20 1.54 -9.94
C ASP A 731 14.11 1.48 -8.40
N GLU A 732 13.33 2.36 -7.76
CA GLU A 732 13.16 2.32 -6.31
C GLU A 732 12.23 1.19 -5.82
N VAL A 733 11.17 0.88 -6.57
CA VAL A 733 10.07 0.02 -6.08
C VAL A 733 10.32 -1.49 -6.10
N LYS A 734 11.12 -1.99 -7.04
CA LYS A 734 11.55 -3.39 -7.21
C LYS A 734 10.49 -4.49 -7.41
N ILE A 735 9.29 -4.40 -6.84
CA ILE A 735 8.29 -5.48 -6.78
C ILE A 735 6.92 -4.99 -7.27
N GLY A 736 6.35 -5.69 -8.24
CA GLY A 736 4.98 -5.48 -8.72
C GLY A 736 4.15 -6.76 -8.77
N ILE A 737 2.83 -6.62 -8.90
CA ILE A 737 1.89 -7.71 -9.19
C ILE A 737 1.41 -7.61 -10.64
N PHE A 738 1.27 -8.75 -11.31
CA PHE A 738 0.67 -8.86 -12.64
C PHE A 738 -0.58 -9.75 -12.54
N ILE A 739 -1.59 -9.45 -13.33
CA ILE A 739 -2.89 -10.10 -13.23
C ILE A 739 -3.37 -10.51 -14.61
N HIS A 740 -3.22 -11.79 -14.94
CA HIS A 740 -3.79 -12.41 -16.13
C HIS A 740 -5.22 -12.86 -15.87
N TRP A 741 -6.17 -12.04 -16.32
CA TRP A 741 -7.59 -12.25 -16.13
C TRP A 741 -8.36 -11.89 -17.41
N GLY A 742 -9.42 -12.64 -17.71
CA GLY A 742 -10.13 -12.57 -18.99
C GLY A 742 -11.00 -13.80 -19.22
N VAL A 743 -11.59 -13.91 -20.42
CA VAL A 743 -12.57 -14.96 -20.76
C VAL A 743 -11.95 -16.37 -20.70
N PHE A 744 -10.63 -16.50 -20.91
CA PHE A 744 -9.91 -17.77 -20.73
C PHE A 744 -10.00 -18.35 -19.30
N SER A 745 -10.30 -17.52 -18.29
CA SER A 745 -10.53 -17.99 -16.92
C SER A 745 -11.80 -18.84 -16.78
N VAL A 746 -12.75 -18.75 -17.73
CA VAL A 746 -14.03 -19.47 -17.72
C VAL A 746 -13.89 -20.99 -17.93
N PRO A 747 -13.20 -21.48 -18.97
CA PRO A 747 -12.89 -22.91 -19.07
C PRO A 747 -11.90 -23.36 -17.97
N SER A 748 -11.06 -22.44 -17.47
CA SER A 748 -10.05 -22.68 -16.43
C SER A 748 -9.17 -23.92 -16.69
N PHE A 749 -8.78 -24.18 -17.94
CA PHE A 749 -8.10 -25.41 -18.33
C PHE A 749 -6.87 -25.09 -19.18
N GLY A 750 -5.72 -25.69 -18.86
CA GLY A 750 -4.46 -25.38 -19.52
C GLY A 750 -3.91 -24.01 -19.09
N GLY A 751 -4.41 -22.93 -19.68
CA GLY A 751 -4.03 -21.56 -19.36
C GLY A 751 -4.70 -20.51 -20.25
N GLU A 752 -4.14 -19.29 -20.25
CA GLU A 752 -4.60 -18.13 -21.03
C GLU A 752 -4.57 -18.35 -22.56
N TRP A 753 -3.74 -19.27 -23.05
CA TRP A 753 -3.68 -19.69 -24.45
C TRP A 753 -4.82 -20.62 -24.89
N PHE A 754 -5.83 -20.88 -24.05
CA PHE A 754 -6.91 -21.85 -24.29
C PHE A 754 -7.52 -21.80 -25.70
N TRP A 755 -7.81 -20.60 -26.25
CA TRP A 755 -8.37 -20.49 -27.60
C TRP A 755 -7.39 -20.99 -28.67
N ALA A 756 -6.13 -20.56 -28.58
CA ALA A 756 -5.10 -20.90 -29.55
C ALA A 756 -4.77 -22.39 -29.52
N ASP A 757 -4.68 -22.99 -28.33
CA ASP A 757 -4.45 -24.43 -28.20
C ASP A 757 -5.66 -25.25 -28.69
N TRP A 758 -6.88 -24.80 -28.39
CA TRP A 758 -8.10 -25.44 -28.87
C TRP A 758 -8.26 -25.38 -30.40
N LYS A 759 -7.90 -24.25 -31.04
CA LYS A 759 -8.09 -24.04 -32.49
C LYS A 759 -6.87 -24.37 -33.36
N GLY A 760 -5.67 -24.32 -32.79
CA GLY A 760 -4.40 -24.54 -33.48
C GLY A 760 -3.77 -25.92 -33.25
N GLY A 761 -4.22 -26.67 -32.24
CA GLY A 761 -3.73 -28.03 -31.96
C GLY A 761 -4.21 -29.08 -32.97
N ASP A 762 -3.55 -30.23 -32.98
CA ASP A 762 -3.95 -31.40 -33.79
C ASP A 762 -5.39 -31.86 -33.48
N GLU A 763 -6.05 -32.50 -34.45
CA GLU A 763 -7.39 -33.10 -34.27
C GLU A 763 -7.36 -34.13 -33.13
N GLY A 764 -8.20 -33.94 -32.11
CA GLY A 764 -8.20 -34.74 -30.90
C GLY A 764 -7.15 -34.33 -29.86
N ASN A 765 -6.64 -33.10 -29.87
CA ASN A 765 -5.85 -32.54 -28.77
C ASN A 765 -6.68 -32.45 -27.46
N ASP A 766 -6.02 -32.27 -26.31
CA ASP A 766 -6.69 -32.35 -25.00
C ASP A 766 -7.66 -31.19 -24.73
N TYR A 767 -7.47 -30.02 -25.32
CA TYR A 767 -8.41 -28.90 -25.28
C TYR A 767 -9.67 -29.21 -26.10
N GLU A 768 -9.52 -29.80 -27.30
CA GLU A 768 -10.65 -30.24 -28.10
C GLU A 768 -11.44 -31.36 -27.42
N LYS A 769 -10.74 -32.34 -26.80
CA LYS A 769 -11.38 -33.36 -25.95
C LYS A 769 -12.14 -32.72 -24.78
N PHE A 770 -11.54 -31.77 -24.08
CA PHE A 770 -12.16 -31.05 -22.97
C PHE A 770 -13.43 -30.32 -23.43
N VAL A 771 -13.38 -29.57 -24.55
CA VAL A 771 -14.56 -28.86 -25.05
C VAL A 771 -15.64 -29.83 -25.52
N ASN A 772 -15.29 -30.84 -26.34
CA ASN A 772 -16.26 -31.83 -26.85
C ASN A 772 -16.90 -32.69 -25.74
N LYS A 773 -16.24 -32.83 -24.58
CA LYS A 773 -16.77 -33.53 -23.40
C LYS A 773 -17.72 -32.65 -22.59
N ASN A 774 -17.34 -31.39 -22.36
CA ASN A 774 -17.98 -30.54 -21.35
C ASN A 774 -18.98 -29.51 -21.93
N TYR A 775 -18.99 -29.30 -23.25
CA TYR A 775 -19.83 -28.28 -23.91
C TYR A 775 -20.61 -28.89 -25.10
N PRO A 776 -21.78 -28.32 -25.46
CA PRO A 776 -22.62 -28.88 -26.52
C PRO A 776 -21.93 -28.83 -27.90
N PRO A 777 -22.24 -29.76 -28.82
CA PRO A 777 -21.69 -29.73 -30.17
C PRO A 777 -21.95 -28.42 -30.90
N GLY A 778 -20.89 -27.78 -31.39
CA GLY A 778 -20.94 -26.48 -32.06
C GLY A 778 -20.69 -25.27 -31.15
N PHE A 779 -20.40 -25.47 -29.86
CA PHE A 779 -20.03 -24.39 -28.93
C PHE A 779 -18.84 -23.57 -29.46
N SER A 780 -18.93 -22.25 -29.31
CA SER A 780 -17.95 -21.25 -29.74
C SER A 780 -17.27 -20.60 -28.53
N TYR A 781 -16.06 -20.05 -28.72
CA TYR A 781 -15.34 -19.40 -27.61
C TYR A 781 -16.09 -18.16 -27.07
N GLN A 782 -16.80 -17.46 -27.95
CA GLN A 782 -17.60 -16.30 -27.60
C GLN A 782 -18.71 -16.62 -26.58
N GLU A 783 -19.18 -17.87 -26.54
CA GLU A 783 -20.18 -18.31 -25.56
C GLU A 783 -19.63 -18.43 -24.14
N PHE A 784 -18.31 -18.41 -23.92
CA PHE A 784 -17.72 -18.35 -22.57
C PHE A 784 -17.91 -16.99 -21.90
N ALA A 785 -17.97 -15.87 -22.64
CA ALA A 785 -17.99 -14.54 -22.03
C ALA A 785 -19.24 -14.26 -21.17
N LYS A 786 -20.36 -14.94 -21.44
CA LYS A 786 -21.57 -14.86 -20.60
C LYS A 786 -21.36 -15.47 -19.20
N ASP A 787 -20.41 -16.40 -19.07
CA ASP A 787 -20.11 -17.17 -17.85
C ASP A 787 -18.90 -16.58 -17.09
N PHE A 788 -18.32 -15.48 -17.59
CA PHE A 788 -17.32 -14.64 -16.93
C PHE A 788 -18.05 -13.61 -16.04
N THR A 789 -18.30 -13.98 -14.77
CA THR A 789 -19.24 -13.26 -13.91
C THR A 789 -18.62 -12.12 -13.10
N ALA A 790 -17.32 -12.21 -12.76
CA ALA A 790 -16.63 -11.31 -11.83
C ALA A 790 -17.43 -11.01 -10.52
N GLU A 791 -18.26 -11.94 -10.07
CA GLU A 791 -19.24 -11.71 -9.01
C GLU A 791 -18.63 -11.51 -7.60
N PHE A 792 -17.44 -12.06 -7.37
CA PHE A 792 -16.60 -11.91 -6.18
C PHE A 792 -15.40 -10.99 -6.43
N PHE A 793 -15.40 -10.22 -7.53
CA PHE A 793 -14.38 -9.20 -7.77
C PHE A 793 -14.59 -7.99 -6.85
N ASP A 794 -13.85 -7.97 -5.76
CA ASP A 794 -13.66 -6.80 -4.91
C ASP A 794 -12.29 -6.14 -5.20
N PRO A 795 -12.26 -4.94 -5.81
CA PRO A 795 -11.01 -4.27 -6.16
C PRO A 795 -10.26 -3.73 -4.93
N ASP A 796 -10.95 -3.47 -3.81
CA ASP A 796 -10.34 -2.99 -2.56
C ASP A 796 -9.67 -4.13 -1.81
N GLU A 797 -10.28 -5.32 -1.77
CA GLU A 797 -9.64 -6.54 -1.23
C GLU A 797 -8.40 -6.93 -2.06
N TRP A 798 -8.51 -6.88 -3.39
CA TRP A 798 -7.37 -7.12 -4.28
C TRP A 798 -6.23 -6.11 -4.03
N ALA A 799 -6.52 -4.81 -4.02
CA ALA A 799 -5.52 -3.78 -3.80
C ALA A 799 -4.89 -3.84 -2.39
N GLU A 800 -5.68 -4.21 -1.37
CA GLU A 800 -5.18 -4.44 -0.01
C GLU A 800 -4.27 -5.68 0.07
N LEU A 801 -4.61 -6.78 -0.60
CA LEU A 801 -3.75 -7.96 -0.73
C LEU A 801 -2.42 -7.61 -1.43
N PHE A 802 -2.46 -6.84 -2.52
CA PHE A 802 -1.25 -6.45 -3.25
C PHE A 802 -0.36 -5.53 -2.41
N LYS A 803 -0.94 -4.57 -1.69
CA LYS A 803 -0.21 -3.73 -0.73
C LYS A 803 0.44 -4.56 0.37
N ASN A 804 -0.30 -5.49 0.96
CA ASN A 804 0.19 -6.36 2.04
C ASN A 804 1.20 -7.40 1.56
N SER A 805 1.27 -7.69 0.26
CA SER A 805 2.36 -8.50 -0.34
C SER A 805 3.72 -7.78 -0.39
N GLY A 806 3.74 -6.47 -0.14
CA GLY A 806 4.92 -5.61 -0.30
C GLY A 806 5.07 -5.00 -1.70
N ALA A 807 4.32 -5.47 -2.69
CA ALA A 807 4.32 -4.86 -4.02
C ALA A 807 4.01 -3.35 -3.98
N LYS A 808 4.45 -2.65 -5.02
CA LYS A 808 4.34 -1.18 -5.15
C LYS A 808 3.70 -0.74 -6.45
N TYR A 809 3.62 -1.64 -7.44
CA TYR A 809 2.90 -1.41 -8.68
C TYR A 809 2.08 -2.65 -9.07
N VAL A 810 1.02 -2.46 -9.84
CA VAL A 810 0.10 -3.51 -10.27
C VAL A 810 -0.19 -3.36 -11.76
N VAL A 811 0.01 -4.40 -12.54
CA VAL A 811 -0.28 -4.47 -13.98
C VAL A 811 -1.47 -5.39 -14.20
N LEU A 812 -2.58 -4.88 -14.75
CA LEU A 812 -3.75 -5.69 -15.12
C LEU A 812 -3.76 -5.97 -16.63
N THR A 813 -4.03 -7.21 -17.03
CA THR A 813 -4.34 -7.58 -18.43
C THR A 813 -5.62 -6.88 -18.88
N SER A 814 -5.49 -5.75 -19.58
CA SER A 814 -6.64 -4.97 -20.08
C SER A 814 -7.36 -5.70 -21.20
N LYS A 815 -6.58 -6.32 -22.11
CA LYS A 815 -7.01 -7.09 -23.26
C LYS A 815 -5.93 -8.11 -23.61
N HIS A 816 -6.28 -9.39 -23.61
CA HIS A 816 -5.43 -10.49 -24.05
C HIS A 816 -5.68 -10.82 -25.55
N HIS A 817 -4.95 -11.78 -26.11
CA HIS A 817 -4.91 -12.04 -27.56
C HIS A 817 -6.27 -12.47 -28.17
N GLU A 818 -7.28 -12.85 -27.38
CA GLU A 818 -8.66 -13.07 -27.88
C GLU A 818 -9.45 -11.76 -28.14
N GLY A 819 -8.86 -10.59 -27.85
CA GLY A 819 -9.46 -9.28 -28.11
C GLY A 819 -10.57 -8.83 -27.14
N TYR A 820 -10.82 -9.58 -26.07
CA TYR A 820 -11.82 -9.21 -25.06
C TYR A 820 -11.28 -8.12 -24.13
N THR A 821 -11.98 -6.98 -24.03
CA THR A 821 -11.54 -5.86 -23.17
C THR A 821 -12.20 -5.91 -21.79
N LEU A 822 -11.42 -5.81 -20.71
CA LEU A 822 -11.93 -5.73 -19.33
C LEU A 822 -12.58 -4.38 -18.97
N TRP A 823 -12.71 -3.48 -19.95
CA TRP A 823 -13.29 -2.15 -19.83
C TRP A 823 -14.25 -1.88 -21.01
N PRO A 824 -15.16 -0.89 -20.92
CA PRO A 824 -16.16 -0.57 -21.93
C PRO A 824 -15.57 0.07 -23.21
N SER A 825 -14.69 -0.62 -23.93
CA SER A 825 -14.11 -0.08 -25.16
C SER A 825 -15.14 -0.01 -26.29
N LYS A 826 -15.29 1.17 -26.88
CA LYS A 826 -16.14 1.36 -28.08
C LYS A 826 -15.58 0.67 -29.34
N TYR A 827 -14.31 0.23 -29.31
CA TYR A 827 -13.66 -0.50 -30.40
C TYR A 827 -13.73 -2.03 -30.23
N SER A 828 -14.33 -2.52 -29.14
CA SER A 828 -14.54 -3.96 -28.90
C SER A 828 -15.75 -4.56 -29.63
N PHE A 829 -16.61 -3.74 -30.24
CA PHE A 829 -17.84 -4.19 -30.92
C PHE A 829 -18.79 -5.05 -30.05
N GLY A 830 -18.84 -4.79 -28.74
CA GLY A 830 -19.63 -5.58 -27.77
C GLY A 830 -18.89 -6.76 -27.16
N TRP A 831 -17.61 -6.96 -27.51
CA TRP A 831 -16.75 -8.01 -26.95
C TRP A 831 -15.96 -7.48 -25.74
N ASN A 832 -16.69 -7.05 -24.70
CA ASN A 832 -16.11 -6.42 -23.50
C ASN A 832 -16.93 -6.69 -22.22
N ALA A 833 -16.29 -6.47 -21.07
CA ALA A 833 -16.85 -6.70 -19.73
C ALA A 833 -18.09 -5.86 -19.37
N GLN A 834 -18.37 -4.75 -20.07
CA GLN A 834 -19.56 -3.94 -19.83
C GLN A 834 -20.77 -4.41 -20.65
N ASP A 835 -20.55 -4.89 -21.88
CA ASP A 835 -21.60 -5.32 -22.81
C ASP A 835 -21.97 -6.81 -22.67
N ILE A 836 -21.04 -7.66 -22.22
CA ILE A 836 -21.27 -9.09 -21.97
C ILE A 836 -20.44 -9.60 -20.78
N GLY A 837 -21.03 -10.47 -19.96
CA GLY A 837 -20.40 -11.00 -18.75
C GLY A 837 -20.78 -10.17 -17.51
N PRO A 838 -19.83 -9.50 -16.84
CA PRO A 838 -20.06 -8.90 -15.52
C PRO A 838 -20.81 -7.57 -15.56
N HIS A 839 -21.00 -6.98 -16.75
CA HIS A 839 -21.61 -5.66 -16.97
C HIS A 839 -20.96 -4.53 -16.15
N ARG A 840 -19.62 -4.52 -16.09
CA ARG A 840 -18.82 -3.68 -15.20
C ARG A 840 -17.49 -3.24 -15.85
N ASP A 841 -17.02 -2.03 -15.52
CA ASP A 841 -15.68 -1.55 -15.88
C ASP A 841 -14.63 -2.03 -14.86
N LEU A 842 -14.09 -3.22 -15.10
CA LEU A 842 -13.15 -3.89 -14.19
C LEU A 842 -11.80 -3.16 -14.13
N VAL A 843 -11.40 -2.53 -15.25
CA VAL A 843 -10.18 -1.72 -15.30
C VAL A 843 -10.34 -0.46 -14.47
N GLY A 844 -11.44 0.29 -14.65
CA GLY A 844 -11.71 1.51 -13.90
C GLY A 844 -11.77 1.28 -12.39
N ASP A 845 -12.46 0.22 -11.97
CA ASP A 845 -12.61 -0.14 -10.57
C ASP A 845 -11.27 -0.52 -9.92
N LEU A 846 -10.47 -1.40 -10.54
CA LEU A 846 -9.15 -1.73 -9.98
C LEU A 846 -8.20 -0.54 -10.01
N ALA A 847 -8.24 0.27 -11.07
CA ALA A 847 -7.41 1.47 -11.22
C ALA A 847 -7.68 2.53 -10.15
N LYS A 848 -8.91 2.57 -9.61
CA LYS A 848 -9.28 3.40 -8.47
C LYS A 848 -8.68 2.83 -7.17
N SER A 849 -9.03 1.60 -6.81
CA SER A 849 -8.62 0.98 -5.55
C SER A 849 -7.11 0.86 -5.40
N VAL A 850 -6.38 0.48 -6.47
CA VAL A 850 -4.90 0.41 -6.46
C VAL A 850 -4.29 1.78 -6.10
N ARG A 851 -4.82 2.87 -6.66
CA ARG A 851 -4.35 4.23 -6.35
C ARG A 851 -4.71 4.69 -4.94
N GLU A 852 -5.93 4.39 -4.48
CA GLU A 852 -6.38 4.71 -3.12
C GLU A 852 -5.56 3.97 -2.05
N LYS A 853 -5.07 2.76 -2.35
CA LYS A 853 -4.11 2.02 -1.50
C LYS A 853 -2.65 2.50 -1.62
N GLY A 854 -2.36 3.49 -2.46
CA GLY A 854 -1.03 4.08 -2.64
C GLY A 854 -0.08 3.27 -3.53
N LEU A 855 -0.62 2.41 -4.40
CA LEU A 855 0.14 1.62 -5.37
C LEU A 855 0.10 2.28 -6.76
N THR A 856 1.14 2.07 -7.55
CA THR A 856 1.20 2.53 -8.94
C THR A 856 0.39 1.60 -9.86
N PHE A 857 -0.54 2.15 -10.63
CA PHE A 857 -1.38 1.35 -11.54
C PHE A 857 -0.80 1.28 -12.95
N GLY A 858 -0.83 0.09 -13.56
CA GLY A 858 -0.35 -0.22 -14.89
C GLY A 858 -1.28 -1.18 -15.62
N LEU A 859 -1.12 -1.28 -16.94
CA LEU A 859 -1.97 -2.07 -17.83
C LEU A 859 -1.14 -2.83 -18.85
N TYR A 860 -1.48 -4.10 -19.05
CA TYR A 860 -1.02 -4.91 -20.16
C TYR A 860 -1.98 -4.78 -21.35
N HIS A 861 -1.46 -4.79 -22.58
CA HIS A 861 -2.27 -4.74 -23.80
C HIS A 861 -1.67 -5.56 -24.95
N SER A 862 -2.45 -6.53 -25.46
CA SER A 862 -2.09 -7.27 -26.67
C SER A 862 -2.11 -6.39 -27.93
N LEU A 863 -1.00 -6.37 -28.68
CA LEU A 863 -0.86 -5.64 -29.95
C LEU A 863 -1.63 -6.27 -31.12
N TYR A 864 -2.06 -7.53 -31.00
CA TYR A 864 -2.80 -8.28 -32.03
C TYR A 864 -4.01 -9.04 -31.46
N GLU A 865 -4.83 -9.61 -32.34
CA GLU A 865 -6.02 -10.37 -31.95
C GLU A 865 -6.20 -11.63 -32.81
N TRP A 866 -6.18 -12.81 -32.20
CA TRP A 866 -6.13 -14.13 -32.85
C TRP A 866 -7.17 -14.34 -33.96
N TYR A 867 -8.39 -13.83 -33.77
CA TYR A 867 -9.53 -14.07 -34.65
C TYR A 867 -10.28 -12.78 -35.07
N ASN A 868 -9.67 -11.61 -34.88
CA ASN A 868 -10.27 -10.37 -35.36
C ASN A 868 -10.23 -10.35 -36.91
N PRO A 869 -11.37 -10.21 -37.61
CA PRO A 869 -11.39 -10.27 -39.07
C PRO A 869 -10.54 -9.19 -39.77
N ILE A 870 -10.35 -8.03 -39.14
CA ILE A 870 -9.52 -6.94 -39.68
C ILE A 870 -8.04 -7.31 -39.57
N TYR A 871 -7.61 -7.80 -38.39
CA TYR A 871 -6.24 -8.29 -38.19
C TYR A 871 -5.91 -9.46 -39.11
N LEU A 872 -6.84 -10.42 -39.25
CA LEU A 872 -6.67 -11.56 -40.14
C LEU A 872 -6.56 -11.15 -41.62
N ALA A 873 -7.28 -10.10 -42.05
CA ALA A 873 -7.16 -9.56 -43.40
C ALA A 873 -5.79 -8.89 -43.62
N ASP A 874 -5.29 -8.09 -42.67
CA ASP A 874 -3.94 -7.52 -42.72
C ASP A 874 -2.87 -8.64 -42.75
N LYS A 875 -3.01 -9.68 -41.91
CA LYS A 875 -2.10 -10.83 -41.85
C LYS A 875 -2.12 -11.68 -43.14
N GLU A 876 -3.29 -11.95 -43.72
CA GLU A 876 -3.40 -12.63 -45.03
C GLU A 876 -2.74 -11.79 -46.15
N ASN A 877 -2.87 -10.46 -46.07
CA ASN A 877 -2.19 -9.51 -46.93
C ASN A 877 -0.71 -9.27 -46.55
N SER A 878 -0.11 -10.13 -45.71
CA SER A 878 1.29 -10.05 -45.26
C SER A 878 1.68 -8.67 -44.67
N PHE A 879 0.75 -8.07 -43.91
CA PHE A 879 0.88 -6.77 -43.25
C PHE A 879 1.18 -5.58 -44.18
N ASN A 880 0.76 -5.67 -45.46
CA ASN A 880 0.84 -4.55 -46.42
C ASN A 880 -0.30 -3.52 -46.30
N THR A 881 -1.30 -3.81 -45.47
CA THR A 881 -2.37 -2.90 -45.03
C THR A 881 -2.28 -2.76 -43.50
N GLN A 882 -2.89 -1.71 -42.96
CA GLN A 882 -2.85 -1.35 -41.54
C GLN A 882 -4.28 -1.09 -40.99
N ASP A 883 -5.30 -1.70 -41.60
CA ASP A 883 -6.71 -1.43 -41.28
C ASP A 883 -7.01 -1.76 -39.81
N PHE A 884 -6.38 -2.80 -39.25
CA PHE A 884 -6.52 -3.15 -37.84
C PHE A 884 -5.83 -2.13 -36.91
N VAL A 885 -4.67 -1.62 -37.32
CA VAL A 885 -3.88 -0.66 -36.54
C VAL A 885 -4.60 0.69 -36.49
N ASP A 886 -5.12 1.15 -37.63
CA ASP A 886 -5.79 2.44 -37.80
C ASP A 886 -7.23 2.48 -37.25
N HIS A 887 -7.95 1.35 -37.25
CA HIS A 887 -9.39 1.31 -36.88
C HIS A 887 -9.70 0.56 -35.58
N LYS A 888 -8.74 -0.18 -35.03
CA LYS A 888 -8.93 -0.98 -33.80
C LYS A 888 -7.82 -0.72 -32.78
N MET A 889 -6.57 -1.10 -33.05
CA MET A 889 -5.52 -1.14 -32.03
C MET A 889 -5.10 0.25 -31.52
N LEU A 890 -4.62 1.17 -32.37
CA LEU A 890 -4.21 2.50 -31.89
C LEU A 890 -5.38 3.30 -31.28
N PRO A 891 -6.58 3.37 -31.88
CA PRO A 891 -7.71 4.07 -31.27
C PRO A 891 -8.10 3.55 -29.88
N GLU A 892 -7.96 2.23 -29.67
CA GLU A 892 -8.22 1.57 -28.39
C GLU A 892 -7.11 1.82 -27.36
N MET A 893 -5.84 1.81 -27.77
CA MET A 893 -4.73 2.19 -26.90
C MET A 893 -4.79 3.66 -26.48
N TYR A 894 -5.14 4.58 -27.39
CA TYR A 894 -5.40 5.97 -27.04
C TYR A 894 -6.55 6.10 -26.03
N GLU A 895 -7.64 5.34 -26.21
CA GLU A 895 -8.75 5.32 -25.25
C GLU A 895 -8.31 4.80 -23.87
N LEU A 896 -7.55 3.70 -23.83
CA LEU A 896 -7.03 3.09 -22.61
C LEU A 896 -6.15 4.07 -21.82
N ILE A 897 -5.21 4.75 -22.49
CA ILE A 897 -4.31 5.72 -21.85
C ILE A 897 -5.07 6.96 -21.36
N ASN A 898 -5.98 7.53 -22.15
CA ASN A 898 -6.69 8.74 -21.77
C ASN A 898 -7.71 8.50 -20.65
N ASN A 899 -8.40 7.36 -20.65
CA ASN A 899 -9.41 7.03 -19.64
C ASN A 899 -8.78 6.58 -18.31
N TYR A 900 -7.78 5.70 -18.34
CA TYR A 900 -7.29 5.01 -17.15
C TYR A 900 -5.89 5.44 -16.68
N GLN A 901 -5.17 6.23 -17.47
CA GLN A 901 -3.89 6.86 -17.10
C GLN A 901 -2.87 5.93 -16.40
N PRO A 902 -2.52 4.78 -17.00
CA PRO A 902 -1.57 3.85 -16.39
C PRO A 902 -0.13 4.43 -16.42
N SER A 903 0.64 4.17 -15.36
CA SER A 903 2.07 4.49 -15.27
C SER A 903 2.97 3.35 -15.78
N VAL A 904 2.41 2.21 -16.16
CA VAL A 904 3.09 1.16 -16.94
C VAL A 904 2.16 0.71 -18.05
N LEU A 905 2.63 0.69 -19.29
CA LEU A 905 1.95 0.07 -20.43
C LEU A 905 2.81 -1.09 -20.93
N TRP A 906 2.38 -2.32 -20.62
CA TRP A 906 3.08 -3.56 -20.97
C TRP A 906 2.49 -4.09 -22.28
N SER A 907 3.19 -3.95 -23.40
CA SER A 907 2.78 -4.50 -24.69
C SER A 907 3.12 -5.98 -24.81
N ASP A 908 2.42 -6.71 -25.66
CA ASP A 908 2.76 -8.10 -25.98
C ASP A 908 2.25 -8.54 -27.37
N GLY A 909 2.80 -9.65 -27.87
CA GLY A 909 2.57 -10.14 -29.23
C GLY A 909 3.58 -9.65 -30.25
N ASP A 910 4.80 -9.37 -29.82
CA ASP A 910 5.90 -8.87 -30.66
C ASP A 910 6.31 -9.84 -31.78
N TRP A 911 6.10 -11.15 -31.60
CA TRP A 911 6.46 -12.19 -32.58
C TRP A 911 5.61 -12.20 -33.87
N GLU A 912 4.49 -11.48 -33.90
CA GLU A 912 3.53 -11.54 -35.02
C GLU A 912 3.87 -10.62 -36.19
N ALA A 913 4.36 -9.40 -35.91
CA ALA A 913 4.66 -8.40 -36.93
C ALA A 913 5.73 -7.40 -36.48
N ASN A 914 6.38 -6.74 -37.43
CA ASN A 914 7.36 -5.69 -37.13
C ASN A 914 6.70 -4.46 -36.47
N ASP A 915 7.49 -3.73 -35.69
CA ASP A 915 7.15 -2.43 -35.09
C ASP A 915 6.58 -1.43 -36.12
N THR A 916 7.08 -1.45 -37.36
CA THR A 916 6.59 -0.62 -38.46
C THR A 916 5.14 -0.90 -38.85
N TYR A 917 4.66 -2.14 -38.73
CA TYR A 917 3.25 -2.47 -38.97
C TYR A 917 2.40 -1.93 -37.81
N PHE A 918 2.82 -2.19 -36.57
CA PHE A 918 2.12 -1.72 -35.36
C PHE A 918 2.20 -0.20 -35.16
N ARG A 919 3.05 0.51 -35.93
CA ARG A 919 3.36 1.96 -35.78
C ARG A 919 3.84 2.29 -34.37
N SER A 920 4.58 1.36 -33.75
CA SER A 920 4.96 1.43 -32.34
C SER A 920 5.73 2.70 -31.99
N THR A 921 6.68 3.12 -32.83
CA THR A 921 7.46 4.36 -32.58
C THR A 921 6.61 5.63 -32.68
N GLU A 922 5.57 5.66 -33.53
CA GLU A 922 4.63 6.78 -33.61
C GLU A 922 3.74 6.85 -32.37
N PHE A 923 3.26 5.71 -31.89
CA PHE A 923 2.48 5.63 -30.66
C PHE A 923 3.31 6.01 -29.43
N LEU A 924 4.55 5.51 -29.32
CA LEU A 924 5.45 5.82 -28.20
C LEU A 924 5.88 7.30 -28.21
N ALA A 925 6.13 7.87 -29.39
CA ALA A 925 6.36 9.32 -29.51
C ALA A 925 5.16 10.13 -29.00
N TRP A 926 3.92 9.76 -29.35
CA TRP A 926 2.73 10.38 -28.75
C TRP A 926 2.65 10.16 -27.24
N LEU A 927 2.94 8.93 -26.78
CA LEU A 927 2.86 8.55 -25.37
C LEU A 927 3.78 9.41 -24.50
N TYR A 928 5.00 9.70 -24.98
CA TYR A 928 6.00 10.47 -24.27
C TYR A 928 5.93 11.99 -24.48
N ASN A 929 5.24 12.47 -25.52
CA ASN A 929 5.13 13.90 -25.82
C ASN A 929 3.80 14.52 -25.37
N ASP A 930 2.70 13.82 -25.66
CA ASP A 930 1.35 14.42 -25.75
C ASP A 930 0.32 13.74 -24.83
N SER A 931 0.62 12.56 -24.28
CA SER A 931 -0.31 11.82 -23.42
C SER A 931 -0.44 12.41 -22.00
N PRO A 932 -1.56 12.16 -21.28
CA PRO A 932 -1.73 12.59 -19.89
C PRO A 932 -0.78 11.92 -18.88
N VAL A 933 -0.02 10.89 -19.30
CA VAL A 933 0.88 10.12 -18.43
C VAL A 933 2.36 10.27 -18.80
N LYS A 934 2.69 11.15 -19.74
CA LYS A 934 4.02 11.31 -20.35
C LYS A 934 5.19 11.37 -19.36
N ASP A 935 4.99 12.01 -18.22
CA ASP A 935 6.00 12.22 -17.16
C ASP A 935 6.20 10.99 -16.24
N THR A 936 5.34 9.96 -16.33
CA THR A 936 5.32 8.83 -15.37
C THR A 936 5.26 7.44 -16.00
N VAL A 937 4.80 7.33 -17.25
CA VAL A 937 4.57 6.05 -17.94
C VAL A 937 5.87 5.33 -18.29
N LEU A 938 5.85 4.01 -18.22
CA LEU A 938 6.91 3.12 -18.68
C LEU A 938 6.38 2.11 -19.68
N VAL A 939 7.22 1.65 -20.60
CA VAL A 939 6.94 0.52 -21.49
C VAL A 939 8.03 -0.54 -21.43
N ASN A 940 7.62 -1.80 -21.62
CA ASN A 940 8.53 -2.92 -21.88
C ASN A 940 9.02 -2.90 -23.34
N ASP A 941 9.73 -3.95 -23.74
CA ASP A 941 10.43 -4.12 -25.01
C ASP A 941 9.69 -4.95 -26.08
N ARG A 942 8.39 -5.21 -25.91
CA ARG A 942 7.61 -6.09 -26.80
C ARG A 942 6.79 -5.34 -27.85
N TRP A 943 7.46 -4.47 -28.60
CA TRP A 943 6.82 -3.58 -29.58
C TRP A 943 6.86 -4.06 -31.04
N GLY A 944 7.36 -5.27 -31.29
CA GLY A 944 7.38 -5.91 -32.61
C GLY A 944 8.57 -6.84 -32.82
N ILE A 945 8.61 -7.53 -33.96
CA ILE A 945 9.66 -8.50 -34.28
C ILE A 945 11.04 -7.83 -34.23
N GLY A 946 11.93 -8.36 -33.38
CA GLY A 946 13.31 -7.88 -33.24
C GLY A 946 13.49 -6.68 -32.32
N ILE A 947 12.46 -6.31 -31.54
CA ILE A 947 12.53 -5.26 -30.52
C ILE A 947 12.93 -5.76 -29.11
N PRO A 948 12.57 -6.98 -28.66
CA PRO A 948 12.95 -7.46 -27.31
C PRO A 948 14.47 -7.47 -27.08
N CYS A 949 14.87 -7.08 -25.87
CA CYS A 949 16.25 -6.77 -25.46
C CYS A 949 16.97 -5.62 -26.20
N GLU A 950 16.32 -4.91 -27.14
CA GLU A 950 16.95 -3.83 -27.92
C GLU A 950 16.37 -2.45 -27.56
N HIS A 951 15.04 -2.29 -27.50
CA HIS A 951 14.38 -0.99 -27.28
C HIS A 951 13.27 -1.00 -26.20
N GLY A 952 12.99 0.15 -25.59
CA GLY A 952 11.95 0.31 -24.54
C GLY A 952 12.51 0.78 -23.18
N ASP A 953 11.67 1.29 -22.28
CA ASP A 953 12.13 1.84 -20.99
C ASP A 953 12.73 0.75 -20.07
N PHE A 954 12.27 -0.51 -20.21
CA PHE A 954 12.87 -1.66 -19.55
C PHE A 954 12.75 -2.93 -20.39
N TYR A 955 13.72 -3.83 -20.24
CA TYR A 955 13.74 -5.09 -21.00
C TYR A 955 13.02 -6.22 -20.24
N SER A 956 12.06 -6.85 -20.90
CA SER A 956 11.45 -8.12 -20.50
C SER A 956 12.03 -9.30 -21.30
N CYS A 957 12.57 -9.07 -22.51
CA CYS A 957 13.28 -10.02 -23.39
C CYS A 957 12.50 -11.27 -23.85
N GLN A 958 11.97 -12.06 -22.92
CA GLN A 958 11.19 -13.28 -23.12
C GLN A 958 10.38 -13.58 -21.85
N ASP A 959 9.49 -14.57 -21.89
CA ASP A 959 8.75 -14.98 -20.70
C ASP A 959 9.70 -15.49 -19.59
N ARG A 960 9.43 -15.09 -18.34
CA ARG A 960 10.21 -15.48 -17.15
C ARG A 960 11.70 -15.16 -17.27
N TYR A 961 12.03 -14.02 -17.90
CA TYR A 961 13.41 -13.57 -18.09
C TYR A 961 14.10 -13.27 -16.76
N ASN A 962 15.09 -14.09 -16.43
CA ASN A 962 16.04 -13.87 -15.34
C ASN A 962 17.44 -14.26 -15.84
N PRO A 963 18.30 -13.30 -16.22
CA PRO A 963 19.61 -13.59 -16.81
C PRO A 963 20.64 -14.12 -15.79
N GLY A 964 20.37 -14.05 -14.48
CA GLY A 964 21.30 -14.49 -13.43
C GLY A 964 22.63 -13.71 -13.35
N VAL A 965 22.76 -12.63 -14.12
CA VAL A 965 23.92 -11.73 -14.16
C VAL A 965 23.47 -10.29 -14.33
N LEU A 966 24.24 -9.35 -13.77
CA LEU A 966 23.96 -7.92 -13.83
C LEU A 966 23.90 -7.41 -15.28
N GLN A 967 22.79 -6.77 -15.63
CA GLN A 967 22.56 -6.16 -16.95
C GLN A 967 22.98 -4.68 -17.00
N PRO A 968 23.37 -4.15 -18.18
CA PRO A 968 23.65 -2.73 -18.36
C PRO A 968 22.38 -1.86 -18.48
N HIS A 969 21.28 -2.44 -18.97
CA HIS A 969 19.97 -1.79 -19.08
C HIS A 969 19.05 -2.23 -17.94
N LYS A 970 18.03 -1.42 -17.62
CA LYS A 970 17.00 -1.81 -16.65
C LYS A 970 16.14 -2.93 -17.26
N TRP A 971 15.78 -3.91 -16.44
CA TRP A 971 15.02 -5.08 -16.86
C TRP A 971 14.01 -5.53 -15.80
N GLU A 972 13.03 -6.34 -16.21
CA GLU A 972 11.96 -6.84 -15.35
C GLU A 972 11.77 -8.36 -15.55
N ASN A 973 11.82 -9.10 -14.44
CA ASN A 973 11.44 -10.51 -14.37
C ASN A 973 9.92 -10.62 -14.25
N ALA A 974 9.22 -10.57 -15.38
CA ALA A 974 7.82 -10.97 -15.45
C ALA A 974 7.73 -12.49 -15.30
N MET A 975 7.25 -12.95 -14.14
CA MET A 975 7.13 -14.37 -13.80
C MET A 975 5.80 -14.64 -13.11
N THR A 976 5.44 -15.91 -12.88
CA THR A 976 4.13 -16.27 -12.31
C THR A 976 4.25 -17.27 -11.16
N LEU A 977 3.34 -17.16 -10.18
CA LEU A 977 3.23 -18.08 -9.07
C LEU A 977 2.79 -19.49 -9.48
N ASP A 978 2.09 -19.65 -10.62
CA ASP A 978 1.84 -20.96 -11.24
C ASP A 978 2.95 -21.25 -12.26
N LYS A 979 3.70 -22.33 -12.04
CA LYS A 979 4.88 -22.69 -12.86
C LYS A 979 4.53 -22.97 -14.32
N GLU A 980 3.27 -23.24 -14.65
CA GLU A 980 2.85 -23.73 -15.97
C GLU A 980 2.01 -22.70 -16.76
N SER A 981 1.25 -21.81 -16.12
CA SER A 981 0.28 -20.91 -16.76
C SER A 981 0.31 -19.50 -16.18
N TRP A 982 -0.01 -18.47 -16.97
CA TRP A 982 -0.22 -17.12 -16.45
C TRP A 982 -1.68 -16.94 -15.95
N GLY A 983 -2.66 -17.49 -16.65
CA GLY A 983 -4.08 -17.47 -16.28
C GLY A 983 -4.47 -18.50 -15.21
N PHE A 984 -5.66 -18.35 -14.64
CA PHE A 984 -6.21 -19.33 -13.70
C PHE A 984 -6.56 -20.66 -14.38
N ARG A 985 -6.15 -21.77 -13.77
CA ARG A 985 -6.57 -23.12 -14.17
C ARG A 985 -6.99 -23.96 -12.96
N ARG A 986 -8.16 -24.60 -13.06
CA ARG A 986 -8.79 -25.38 -11.99
C ARG A 986 -8.20 -26.78 -11.82
N ASN A 987 -7.32 -27.19 -12.73
CA ASN A 987 -6.59 -28.46 -12.71
C ASN A 987 -5.14 -28.31 -12.23
N ALA A 988 -4.74 -27.15 -11.71
CA ALA A 988 -3.45 -26.98 -11.03
C ALA A 988 -3.45 -27.73 -9.69
N ASN A 989 -2.31 -28.33 -9.33
CA ASN A 989 -2.09 -29.00 -8.05
C ASN A 989 -1.11 -28.21 -7.18
N TYR A 990 -0.88 -28.65 -5.93
CA TYR A 990 0.03 -27.93 -5.02
C TYR A 990 1.46 -27.77 -5.60
N SER A 991 1.98 -28.79 -6.29
CA SER A 991 3.32 -28.75 -6.90
C SER A 991 3.43 -27.82 -8.11
N SER A 992 2.31 -27.48 -8.74
CA SER A 992 2.25 -26.49 -9.81
C SER A 992 2.63 -25.09 -9.35
N TYR A 993 2.47 -24.77 -8.06
CA TYR A 993 2.77 -23.44 -7.54
C TYR A 993 4.23 -23.31 -7.08
N LEU A 994 4.79 -22.10 -7.18
CA LEU A 994 6.00 -21.74 -6.46
C LEU A 994 5.75 -21.87 -4.95
N THR A 995 6.67 -22.51 -4.25
CA THR A 995 6.76 -22.44 -2.79
C THR A 995 7.24 -21.04 -2.38
N THR A 996 6.98 -20.65 -1.13
CA THR A 996 7.55 -19.39 -0.58
C THR A 996 9.08 -19.36 -0.68
N HIS A 997 9.76 -20.51 -0.58
CA HIS A 997 11.22 -20.58 -0.76
C HIS A 997 11.66 -20.26 -2.19
N GLU A 998 11.07 -20.92 -3.21
CA GLU A 998 11.37 -20.66 -4.62
C GLU A 998 11.04 -19.20 -5.01
N LEU A 999 9.96 -18.63 -4.47
CA LEU A 999 9.58 -17.24 -4.68
C LEU A 999 10.63 -16.26 -4.10
N LEU A 1000 11.07 -16.48 -2.87
CA LEU A 1000 12.08 -15.63 -2.22
C LEU A 1000 13.47 -15.78 -2.86
N GLN A 1001 13.83 -16.97 -3.33
CA GLN A 1001 15.05 -17.18 -4.13
C GLN A 1001 14.98 -16.39 -5.43
N THR A 1002 13.88 -16.52 -6.19
CA THR A 1002 13.67 -15.80 -7.46
C THR A 1002 13.75 -14.28 -7.27
N LEU A 1003 13.16 -13.75 -6.18
CA LEU A 1003 13.29 -12.35 -5.79
C LEU A 1003 14.76 -11.96 -5.58
N ALA A 1004 15.50 -12.69 -4.73
CA ALA A 1004 16.88 -12.37 -4.40
C ALA A 1004 17.81 -12.40 -5.63
N GLU A 1005 17.67 -13.39 -6.51
CA GLU A 1005 18.38 -13.47 -7.78
C GLU A 1005 18.06 -12.28 -8.70
N THR A 1006 16.79 -11.93 -8.83
CA THR A 1006 16.33 -10.81 -9.67
C THR A 1006 16.90 -9.47 -9.21
N ILE A 1007 16.73 -9.13 -7.92
CA ILE A 1007 17.12 -7.83 -7.38
C ILE A 1007 18.64 -7.67 -7.31
N SER A 1008 19.38 -8.73 -6.95
CA SER A 1008 20.85 -8.70 -6.93
C SER A 1008 21.46 -8.45 -8.31
N CYS A 1009 20.78 -8.90 -9.38
CA CYS A 1009 21.14 -8.68 -10.79
C CYS A 1009 20.54 -7.40 -11.40
N GLY A 1010 19.90 -6.54 -10.59
CA GLY A 1010 19.41 -5.21 -10.99
C GLY A 1010 18.00 -5.15 -11.57
N GLY A 1011 17.33 -6.30 -11.68
CA GLY A 1011 15.97 -6.39 -12.17
C GLY A 1011 14.94 -5.83 -11.19
N ASN A 1012 13.74 -5.58 -11.70
CA ASN A 1012 12.52 -5.62 -10.91
C ASN A 1012 11.88 -7.01 -11.07
N ILE A 1013 11.05 -7.44 -10.12
CA ILE A 1013 10.21 -8.64 -10.27
C ILE A 1013 8.74 -8.23 -10.40
N LEU A 1014 8.07 -8.83 -11.38
CA LEU A 1014 6.65 -8.62 -11.65
C LEU A 1014 5.94 -9.97 -11.49
N ILE A 1015 5.19 -10.12 -10.40
CA ILE A 1015 4.68 -11.38 -9.87
C ILE A 1015 3.25 -11.62 -10.36
N ASN A 1016 3.07 -12.53 -11.31
CA ASN A 1016 1.77 -12.82 -11.90
C ASN A 1016 0.92 -13.83 -11.10
N ILE A 1017 -0.36 -13.47 -10.97
CA ILE A 1017 -1.46 -14.32 -10.50
C ILE A 1017 -2.56 -14.43 -11.56
N GLY A 1018 -3.29 -15.55 -11.53
CA GLY A 1018 -4.49 -15.76 -12.32
C GLY A 1018 -5.75 -15.79 -11.44
N PRO A 1019 -6.62 -14.78 -11.47
CA PRO A 1019 -7.92 -14.82 -10.80
C PRO A 1019 -8.91 -15.73 -11.54
N THR A 1020 -9.84 -16.31 -10.77
CA THR A 1020 -10.97 -17.13 -11.27
C THR A 1020 -11.96 -16.30 -12.12
N LYS A 1021 -12.83 -16.95 -12.88
CA LYS A 1021 -13.86 -16.25 -13.69
C LYS A 1021 -14.86 -15.45 -12.83
N GLU A 1022 -15.02 -15.85 -11.58
CA GLU A 1022 -15.83 -15.20 -10.55
C GLU A 1022 -15.11 -13.99 -9.92
N GLY A 1023 -13.81 -13.76 -10.21
CA GLY A 1023 -13.05 -12.64 -9.64
C GLY A 1023 -12.42 -12.93 -8.27
N THR A 1024 -12.40 -14.18 -7.82
CA THR A 1024 -11.64 -14.60 -6.63
C THR A 1024 -10.17 -14.85 -6.99
N ILE A 1025 -9.24 -14.21 -6.26
CA ILE A 1025 -7.84 -14.65 -6.18
C ILE A 1025 -7.79 -15.85 -5.24
N VAL A 1026 -7.43 -17.02 -5.74
CA VAL A 1026 -7.48 -18.26 -4.93
C VAL A 1026 -6.53 -18.21 -3.71
N PRO A 1027 -6.89 -18.83 -2.57
CA PRO A 1027 -6.13 -18.73 -1.32
C PRO A 1027 -4.65 -19.10 -1.41
N ILE A 1028 -4.25 -20.00 -2.33
CA ILE A 1028 -2.84 -20.35 -2.53
C ILE A 1028 -2.02 -19.17 -3.07
N PHE A 1029 -2.58 -18.35 -3.95
CA PHE A 1029 -1.92 -17.11 -4.39
C PHE A 1029 -1.90 -16.08 -3.26
N GLN A 1030 -3.00 -15.93 -2.52
CA GLN A 1030 -3.05 -15.04 -1.36
C GLN A 1030 -1.97 -15.40 -0.32
N GLU A 1031 -1.85 -16.68 0.03
CA GLU A 1031 -0.85 -17.19 0.98
C GLU A 1031 0.58 -16.89 0.52
N ARG A 1032 0.91 -17.14 -0.76
CA ARG A 1032 2.26 -16.85 -1.29
C ARG A 1032 2.59 -15.36 -1.25
N LEU A 1033 1.63 -14.51 -1.63
CA LEU A 1033 1.77 -13.05 -1.60
C LEU A 1033 1.89 -12.53 -0.15
N LEU A 1034 1.07 -13.00 0.79
CA LEU A 1034 1.14 -12.60 2.19
C LEU A 1034 2.42 -13.10 2.88
N ASN A 1035 2.90 -14.32 2.56
CA ASN A 1035 4.16 -14.82 3.09
C ASN A 1035 5.36 -13.99 2.58
N LEU A 1036 5.33 -13.56 1.31
CA LEU A 1036 6.31 -12.61 0.76
C LEU A 1036 6.25 -11.27 1.53
N GLY A 1037 5.05 -10.74 1.75
CA GLY A 1037 4.83 -9.50 2.52
C GLY A 1037 5.35 -9.57 3.96
N GLN A 1038 5.06 -10.66 4.68
CA GLN A 1038 5.58 -10.92 6.04
C GLN A 1038 7.10 -11.02 6.09
N TRP A 1039 7.73 -11.54 5.04
CA TRP A 1039 9.18 -11.56 4.94
C TRP A 1039 9.76 -10.17 4.60
N LEU A 1040 9.08 -9.40 3.73
CA LEU A 1040 9.46 -8.03 3.35
C LEU A 1040 9.27 -7.02 4.48
N SER A 1041 8.34 -7.22 5.41
CA SER A 1041 8.18 -6.32 6.57
C SER A 1041 9.37 -6.36 7.53
N VAL A 1042 10.19 -7.41 7.45
CA VAL A 1042 11.48 -7.54 8.18
C VAL A 1042 12.68 -7.19 7.29
N ASN A 1043 12.68 -7.62 6.01
CA ASN A 1043 13.87 -7.57 5.14
C ASN A 1043 13.82 -6.48 4.05
N GLY A 1044 12.75 -5.69 3.99
CA GLY A 1044 12.47 -4.77 2.87
C GLY A 1044 13.52 -3.69 2.63
N GLU A 1045 14.26 -3.26 3.66
CA GLU A 1045 15.38 -2.30 3.51
C GLU A 1045 16.49 -2.83 2.59
N ALA A 1046 16.72 -4.15 2.56
CA ALA A 1046 17.68 -4.77 1.67
C ALA A 1046 17.19 -4.88 0.21
N ILE A 1047 15.90 -4.60 -0.04
CA ILE A 1047 15.26 -4.75 -1.35
C ILE A 1047 14.93 -3.39 -1.96
N TYR A 1048 14.09 -2.57 -1.33
CA TYR A 1048 13.64 -1.29 -1.90
C TYR A 1048 14.79 -0.28 -1.97
N LYS A 1049 14.84 0.51 -3.05
CA LYS A 1049 15.90 1.50 -3.32
C LYS A 1049 17.33 0.95 -3.36
N SER A 1050 17.50 -0.37 -3.27
CA SER A 1050 18.79 -1.05 -3.38
C SER A 1050 19.40 -0.89 -4.78
N LYS A 1051 20.72 -1.01 -4.86
CA LYS A 1051 21.46 -1.09 -6.13
C LYS A 1051 22.32 -2.34 -6.14
N PRO A 1052 22.50 -3.00 -7.30
CA PRO A 1052 23.37 -4.16 -7.43
C PRO A 1052 24.77 -3.91 -6.88
N TRP A 1053 25.28 -4.87 -6.11
CA TRP A 1053 26.67 -4.87 -5.69
C TRP A 1053 27.59 -5.31 -6.85
N THR A 1054 28.90 -5.11 -6.70
CA THR A 1054 29.91 -5.52 -7.69
C THR A 1054 30.06 -7.04 -7.85
N VAL A 1055 29.42 -7.82 -6.96
CA VAL A 1055 29.36 -9.28 -6.98
C VAL A 1055 27.95 -9.71 -6.57
N GLN A 1056 27.31 -10.53 -7.41
CA GLN A 1056 25.92 -10.99 -7.23
C GLN A 1056 25.79 -12.20 -6.30
N ASN A 1057 26.76 -13.12 -6.31
CA ASN A 1057 26.71 -14.36 -5.54
C ASN A 1057 28.10 -14.71 -4.94
N ASP A 1058 28.12 -15.28 -3.74
CA ASP A 1058 29.34 -15.82 -3.12
C ASP A 1058 29.60 -17.26 -3.63
N THR A 1059 30.86 -17.69 -3.63
CA THR A 1059 31.29 -18.99 -4.15
C THR A 1059 31.80 -19.95 -3.08
N LEU A 1060 31.84 -19.51 -1.81
CA LEU A 1060 32.45 -20.27 -0.70
C LEU A 1060 31.43 -20.98 0.22
N THR A 1061 30.16 -20.61 0.16
CA THR A 1061 29.07 -21.22 0.93
C THR A 1061 28.07 -21.85 -0.02
N SER A 1062 27.74 -23.13 0.17
CA SER A 1062 26.78 -23.87 -0.67
C SER A 1062 25.41 -23.93 -0.01
N ASP A 1063 24.34 -23.65 -0.76
CA ASP A 1063 22.93 -23.57 -0.32
C ASP A 1063 22.28 -24.92 0.07
N ASN A 1064 23.05 -25.86 0.61
CA ASN A 1064 22.62 -27.26 0.81
C ASN A 1064 21.56 -27.46 1.92
N ASP A 1065 21.33 -26.45 2.78
CA ASP A 1065 20.49 -26.57 3.99
C ASP A 1065 19.18 -25.73 3.94
N GLY A 1066 18.86 -25.09 2.79
CA GLY A 1066 17.58 -24.38 2.58
C GLY A 1066 17.36 -23.09 3.40
N GLN A 1067 18.39 -22.62 4.12
CA GLN A 1067 18.37 -21.34 4.84
C GLN A 1067 19.15 -20.27 4.07
N ASN A 1068 18.44 -19.47 3.28
CA ASN A 1068 19.04 -18.36 2.53
C ASN A 1068 19.21 -17.15 3.47
N PHE A 1069 20.46 -16.75 3.73
CA PHE A 1069 20.77 -15.57 4.53
C PHE A 1069 21.08 -14.38 3.61
N LEU A 1070 20.28 -13.30 3.70
CA LEU A 1070 20.64 -12.03 3.08
C LEU A 1070 21.73 -11.32 3.91
N ALA A 1071 22.94 -11.23 3.35
CA ALA A 1071 24.05 -10.49 3.93
C ALA A 1071 24.10 -9.05 3.37
N GLY A 1072 23.35 -8.14 3.98
CA GLY A 1072 23.43 -6.71 3.67
C GLY A 1072 24.72 -6.07 4.21
N ILE A 1073 25.66 -5.71 3.33
CA ILE A 1073 26.84 -4.93 3.72
C ILE A 1073 26.52 -3.44 3.60
N VAL A 1074 26.13 -2.82 4.72
CA VAL A 1074 26.09 -1.35 4.80
C VAL A 1074 27.52 -0.83 4.76
N GLN A 1075 27.95 -0.30 3.61
CA GLN A 1075 29.22 0.42 3.55
C GLN A 1075 29.07 1.77 4.29
N PRO A 1076 29.82 2.03 5.38
CA PRO A 1076 30.02 3.41 5.80
C PRO A 1076 30.71 4.17 4.67
N ARG A 1077 30.17 5.34 4.28
CA ARG A 1077 30.74 6.19 3.22
C ARG A 1077 32.25 6.28 3.37
N ALA A 1078 32.99 5.92 2.31
CA ALA A 1078 34.43 5.70 2.38
C ALA A 1078 35.19 6.96 2.82
N ILE A 1079 35.63 6.97 4.08
CA ILE A 1079 36.64 7.91 4.56
C ILE A 1079 37.96 7.53 3.89
N TYR A 1080 38.34 8.27 2.85
CA TYR A 1080 39.71 8.21 2.32
C TYR A 1080 40.68 8.81 3.34
N SER A 1081 41.14 7.99 4.28
CA SER A 1081 42.35 8.26 5.05
C SER A 1081 43.28 7.06 4.97
N SER A 1082 44.47 7.30 4.42
CA SER A 1082 45.51 6.29 4.23
C SER A 1082 46.28 6.10 5.53
N TRP A 1083 46.13 4.94 6.17
CA TRP A 1083 47.07 4.48 7.20
C TRP A 1083 47.48 3.03 7.03
N THR A 1084 48.75 2.77 7.29
CA THR A 1084 49.46 1.51 7.01
C THR A 1084 49.88 0.82 8.31
N GLY A 1085 49.82 -0.51 8.36
CA GLY A 1085 50.65 -1.33 9.27
C GLY A 1085 49.95 -2.27 10.26
N THR A 1086 49.99 -3.58 9.96
CA THR A 1086 50.63 -4.67 10.76
C THR A 1086 50.91 -4.38 12.26
N ASP A 1087 50.58 -5.22 13.26
CA ASP A 1087 50.83 -6.68 13.37
C ASP A 1087 50.28 -7.31 14.70
N PHE A 1088 50.14 -8.66 14.73
CA PHE A 1088 50.05 -9.66 15.84
C PHE A 1088 49.74 -9.26 17.30
N GLY A 1089 48.82 -9.90 18.04
CA GLY A 1089 48.82 -11.28 18.61
C GLY A 1089 47.97 -11.27 19.92
N ASP A 1090 47.56 -12.34 20.62
CA ASP A 1090 48.14 -13.68 20.87
C ASP A 1090 47.07 -14.67 21.44
N SER A 1091 47.40 -15.97 21.39
CA SER A 1091 46.80 -17.23 21.86
C SER A 1091 45.70 -17.33 22.95
N SER A 1092 44.79 -18.31 22.78
CA SER A 1092 44.74 -19.52 23.65
C SER A 1092 43.82 -20.66 23.15
N GLU A 1093 44.47 -21.81 23.00
CA GLU A 1093 44.10 -23.19 22.66
C GLU A 1093 42.98 -23.88 23.51
N VAL A 1094 42.04 -24.65 22.89
CA VAL A 1094 41.92 -26.16 22.90
C VAL A 1094 41.04 -26.75 24.06
N PRO A 1095 40.40 -27.96 23.99
CA PRO A 1095 40.35 -29.06 22.98
C PRO A 1095 38.94 -29.45 22.43
N ARG A 1096 38.79 -29.85 21.16
CA ARG A 1096 38.79 -31.25 20.62
C ARG A 1096 37.88 -32.31 21.28
N SER A 1097 36.97 -32.88 20.47
CA SER A 1097 36.91 -34.33 20.27
C SER A 1097 36.54 -34.71 18.82
N VAL A 1098 37.06 -35.86 18.38
CA VAL A 1098 37.09 -36.47 17.01
C VAL A 1098 36.97 -38.00 17.33
N PRO A 1099 36.47 -38.97 16.51
CA PRO A 1099 36.98 -39.14 15.13
C PRO A 1099 36.29 -40.10 14.09
N ARG A 1100 36.97 -40.27 12.94
CA ARG A 1100 37.02 -41.43 11.99
C ARG A 1100 35.88 -41.58 10.96
N LYS A 1101 36.11 -42.12 9.74
CA LYS A 1101 37.32 -42.29 8.88
C LYS A 1101 36.87 -42.68 7.44
N THR A 1102 37.73 -42.36 6.47
CA THR A 1102 37.88 -42.78 5.04
C THR A 1102 37.67 -44.31 4.75
N PRO A 1103 37.53 -44.83 3.48
CA PRO A 1103 38.30 -44.42 2.27
C PRO A 1103 37.84 -44.70 0.79
N ALA A 1104 38.58 -44.10 -0.17
CA ALA A 1104 39.01 -44.56 -1.53
C ALA A 1104 37.93 -44.83 -2.64
N PHE A 1105 38.13 -44.50 -3.94
CA PHE A 1105 39.16 -44.89 -4.93
C PHE A 1105 39.18 -43.84 -6.10
N PHE A 1106 40.31 -43.26 -6.57
CA PHE A 1106 41.34 -43.76 -7.54
C PHE A 1106 41.08 -43.47 -9.05
N GLN A 1107 42.01 -42.70 -9.65
CA GLN A 1107 42.67 -42.88 -10.97
C GLN A 1107 42.26 -42.09 -12.25
N ASN A 1108 43.16 -41.16 -12.61
CA ASN A 1108 43.74 -40.82 -13.94
C ASN A 1108 42.87 -40.51 -15.18
N LEU A 1109 43.24 -39.44 -15.90
CA LEU A 1109 43.97 -39.55 -17.17
C LEU A 1109 44.68 -38.23 -17.57
N ASP A 1110 45.86 -38.36 -18.20
CA ASP A 1110 46.76 -37.28 -18.64
C ASP A 1110 46.45 -36.77 -20.08
N ALA A 1111 46.89 -35.56 -20.44
CA ALA A 1111 47.71 -35.27 -21.66
C ALA A 1111 47.97 -33.76 -21.91
N GLU A 1112 49.04 -33.47 -22.66
CA GLU A 1112 49.70 -32.15 -22.86
C GLU A 1112 49.42 -31.47 -24.25
N PRO A 1113 49.89 -30.21 -24.51
CA PRO A 1113 49.45 -29.32 -25.62
C PRO A 1113 50.35 -29.40 -26.89
N PRO A 1114 50.25 -28.49 -27.91
CA PRO A 1114 51.07 -27.23 -27.87
C PRO A 1114 50.66 -26.00 -28.76
N SER A 1115 51.34 -24.86 -28.53
CA SER A 1115 51.78 -23.79 -29.49
C SER A 1115 50.79 -22.75 -30.09
N GLN A 1116 51.17 -21.52 -30.51
CA GLN A 1116 52.21 -20.51 -30.16
C GLN A 1116 52.00 -19.20 -31.02
N ILE A 1117 52.70 -18.08 -30.73
CA ILE A 1117 53.01 -16.88 -31.59
C ILE A 1117 51.97 -15.71 -31.59
N VAL A 1118 52.28 -14.38 -31.49
CA VAL A 1118 53.47 -13.54 -31.11
C VAL A 1118 53.02 -12.08 -30.77
N GLY A 1119 53.67 -11.46 -29.75
CA GLY A 1119 54.20 -10.05 -29.62
C GLY A 1119 53.36 -8.80 -29.97
N ALA A 1120 53.60 -7.59 -29.44
CA ALA A 1120 54.58 -6.98 -28.51
C ALA A 1120 53.96 -5.68 -27.89
N GLY A 1121 54.50 -4.91 -26.92
CA GLY A 1121 55.76 -4.94 -26.16
C GLY A 1121 55.81 -3.86 -25.03
N LEU A 1122 56.82 -3.95 -24.15
CA LEU A 1122 57.13 -3.15 -22.93
C LEU A 1122 57.86 -1.79 -23.26
N PRO A 1123 58.19 -0.82 -22.33
CA PRO A 1123 58.57 -0.95 -20.89
C PRO A 1123 57.96 0.08 -19.88
N LEU A 1124 58.02 0.01 -18.53
CA LEU A 1124 58.91 -0.51 -17.44
C LEU A 1124 59.97 0.49 -16.87
N ILE A 1125 60.02 0.68 -15.53
CA ILE A 1125 61.14 1.10 -14.58
C ILE A 1125 60.50 1.60 -13.23
N SER A 1126 60.55 0.89 -12.07
CA SER A 1126 61.57 0.78 -10.97
C SER A 1126 61.66 1.99 -9.99
N CYS A 1127 61.94 1.97 -8.66
CA CYS A 1127 62.13 0.99 -7.57
C CYS A 1127 62.63 1.73 -6.26
N GLN A 1128 62.50 1.11 -5.06
CA GLN A 1128 63.19 1.34 -3.73
C GLN A 1128 62.82 2.58 -2.83
N ALA A 1129 63.16 2.67 -1.51
CA ALA A 1129 63.07 1.73 -0.34
C ALA A 1129 63.61 2.30 1.04
N ALA A 1130 62.82 2.19 2.14
CA ALA A 1130 63.19 2.14 3.60
C ALA A 1130 63.99 3.35 4.24
N PRO A 1131 64.34 3.41 5.57
CA PRO A 1131 63.90 2.66 6.79
C PRO A 1131 63.59 3.46 8.11
N VAL A 1132 62.75 2.88 9.00
CA VAL A 1132 62.84 2.67 10.49
C VAL A 1132 63.37 3.77 11.49
N VAL A 1133 62.70 3.95 12.67
CA VAL A 1133 63.26 3.90 14.08
C VAL A 1133 62.38 4.64 15.16
N THR A 1134 61.71 3.84 16.02
CA THR A 1134 61.34 3.98 17.47
C THR A 1134 60.84 5.30 18.13
N GLY A 1135 59.85 5.17 19.03
CA GLY A 1135 59.68 6.08 20.20
C GLY A 1135 58.35 5.93 20.95
N ASN A 1136 58.35 5.38 22.17
CA ASN A 1136 57.12 4.95 22.88
C ASN A 1136 56.54 5.98 23.87
N LEU A 1137 55.22 5.90 24.07
CA LEU A 1137 54.36 6.51 25.11
C LEU A 1137 55.01 7.06 26.40
N ARG A 1138 54.51 8.23 26.86
CA ARG A 1138 53.85 8.30 28.19
C ARG A 1138 53.06 9.59 28.47
N LYS A 1139 51.90 9.39 29.13
CA LYS A 1139 51.15 10.33 29.99
C LYS A 1139 50.37 11.48 29.34
N PHE A 1140 49.19 11.09 28.88
CA PHE A 1140 47.91 11.76 29.18
C PHE A 1140 47.83 12.33 30.62
N LEU A 1141 46.94 13.31 30.82
CA LEU A 1141 46.58 14.03 32.06
C LEU A 1141 47.52 15.18 32.49
N ASN A 1142 47.19 16.41 32.08
CA ASN A 1142 46.69 17.43 33.03
C ASN A 1142 46.10 18.69 32.37
N SER A 1143 45.11 19.26 33.08
CA SER A 1143 44.55 20.63 33.02
C SER A 1143 43.97 21.18 31.70
N PHE A 1144 42.63 21.32 31.71
CA PHE A 1144 41.90 22.44 31.09
C PHE A 1144 42.55 23.80 31.44
N SER A 1145 42.67 24.72 30.47
CA SER A 1145 41.82 25.92 30.37
C SER A 1145 42.42 26.98 29.44
N LYS A 1146 41.57 27.62 28.62
CA LYS A 1146 41.72 28.98 28.06
C LYS A 1146 43.15 29.48 27.77
N ASP A 1147 43.57 29.43 26.50
CA ASP A 1147 43.52 30.66 25.71
C ASP A 1147 43.58 30.41 24.20
N MET A 1148 43.16 31.43 23.45
CA MET A 1148 42.76 31.39 22.05
C MET A 1148 43.90 31.86 21.10
N TYR A 1149 43.75 31.60 19.79
CA TYR A 1149 44.59 32.07 18.68
C TYR A 1149 46.03 31.54 18.53
N CYS A 1150 46.21 30.47 17.73
CA CYS A 1150 46.89 30.58 16.43
C CYS A 1150 46.87 29.28 15.59
N LYS A 1151 46.35 29.38 14.36
CA LYS A 1151 46.64 28.54 13.17
C LYS A 1151 46.53 27.00 13.31
N MET A 1152 45.38 26.48 12.88
CA MET A 1152 45.34 25.56 11.74
C MET A 1152 44.31 26.08 10.73
N ARG A 1153 44.74 26.30 9.49
CA ARG A 1153 43.82 26.42 8.34
C ARG A 1153 43.65 25.00 7.82
N GLU A 1154 42.52 24.37 8.10
CA GLU A 1154 42.03 23.34 7.19
C GLU A 1154 41.54 24.05 5.92
N VAL A 1155 41.87 23.50 4.76
CA VAL A 1155 41.37 24.02 3.48
C VAL A 1155 40.09 23.24 3.18
N THR A 1156 38.98 23.72 3.73
CA THR A 1156 37.65 23.25 3.35
C THR A 1156 37.42 23.63 1.90
N LYS A 1157 37.11 22.66 1.03
CA LYS A 1157 36.54 22.97 -0.28
C LYS A 1157 35.17 23.61 -0.06
N VAL A 1158 34.95 24.77 -0.67
CA VAL A 1158 33.68 25.49 -0.63
C VAL A 1158 32.97 25.28 -1.95
N ARG A 1159 31.65 25.09 -1.91
CA ARG A 1159 30.81 24.95 -3.12
C ARG A 1159 29.83 26.10 -3.23
N LEU A 1160 29.66 26.61 -4.45
CA LEU A 1160 28.58 27.54 -4.78
C LEU A 1160 27.61 26.84 -5.74
N HIS A 1161 26.39 26.62 -5.27
CA HIS A 1161 25.30 26.10 -6.09
C HIS A 1161 24.42 27.26 -6.52
N LEU A 1162 24.16 27.39 -7.82
CA LEU A 1162 23.21 28.33 -8.37
C LEU A 1162 21.87 27.62 -8.58
N LEU A 1163 20.76 28.36 -8.50
CA LEU A 1163 19.43 27.88 -8.86
C LEU A 1163 18.53 29.03 -9.29
N ILE A 1164 17.45 28.72 -10.00
CA ILE A 1164 16.64 29.73 -10.70
C ILE A 1164 15.15 29.57 -10.35
N ALA A 1165 14.48 30.68 -10.04
CA ALA A 1165 13.07 30.68 -9.62
C ALA A 1165 12.05 30.52 -10.76
N ALA A 1166 12.42 30.83 -12.01
CA ALA A 1166 11.50 30.88 -13.14
C ALA A 1166 12.04 30.16 -14.39
N GLY A 1167 11.37 29.09 -14.80
CA GLY A 1167 11.63 28.36 -16.05
C GLY A 1167 10.62 28.62 -17.18
N GLY A 1168 9.37 28.96 -16.85
CA GLY A 1168 8.26 29.06 -17.80
C GLY A 1168 8.39 30.14 -18.88
N ARG A 1169 7.67 29.93 -20.00
CA ARG A 1169 7.33 31.01 -20.94
C ARG A 1169 6.10 31.73 -20.40
N GLU A 1170 6.15 33.06 -20.36
CA GLU A 1170 4.96 33.91 -20.40
C GLU A 1170 4.98 34.64 -21.75
N ASP A 1171 3.95 34.43 -22.56
CA ASP A 1171 3.71 35.17 -23.81
C ASP A 1171 2.70 36.30 -23.54
N GLU A 1172 2.96 37.47 -24.13
CA GLU A 1172 2.08 38.67 -24.23
C GLU A 1172 1.77 39.42 -22.90
N GLU A 1173 1.55 40.75 -22.87
CA GLU A 1173 1.47 41.76 -23.95
C GLU A 1173 1.99 43.13 -23.44
N ALA A 1174 2.47 44.00 -24.32
CA ALA A 1174 3.09 45.27 -23.93
C ALA A 1174 2.08 46.38 -23.60
N ALA A 1175 2.27 47.07 -22.46
CA ALA A 1175 1.50 48.28 -22.10
C ALA A 1175 2.39 49.37 -21.46
N GLU A 1176 3.15 50.08 -22.29
CA GLU A 1176 3.54 51.48 -22.00
C GLU A 1176 2.27 52.38 -22.04
N PRO A 1177 2.21 53.56 -21.37
CA PRO A 1177 3.25 54.59 -21.51
C PRO A 1177 3.48 55.56 -20.33
N ALA A 1178 4.35 56.54 -20.61
CA ALA A 1178 4.36 57.92 -20.09
C ALA A 1178 5.31 58.26 -18.92
N VAL A 1179 6.60 58.28 -19.26
CA VAL A 1179 7.60 59.18 -18.64
C VAL A 1179 7.08 60.63 -18.54
N ARG A 1180 7.15 61.23 -17.34
CA ARG A 1180 7.40 62.68 -17.19
C ARG A 1180 8.21 62.99 -15.94
N SER A 1181 9.29 63.73 -16.15
CA SER A 1181 10.36 64.05 -15.20
C SER A 1181 9.95 64.99 -14.07
N CYS A 1182 10.64 64.89 -12.93
CA CYS A 1182 11.12 66.08 -12.22
C CYS A 1182 12.59 65.91 -11.81
N THR A 1183 13.45 66.71 -12.44
CA THR A 1183 14.92 66.72 -12.27
C THR A 1183 15.33 67.69 -11.15
N VAL A 1184 16.53 67.48 -10.54
CA VAL A 1184 17.54 68.50 -10.10
C VAL A 1184 18.24 68.04 -8.81
N GLN A 1185 19.56 68.16 -8.57
CA GLN A 1185 20.76 68.32 -9.42
C GLN A 1185 22.01 68.33 -8.48
N LEU A 1186 23.24 68.19 -9.03
CA LEU A 1186 24.55 68.57 -8.44
C LEU A 1186 25.19 67.61 -7.41
N ARG A 1187 26.52 67.39 -7.37
CA ARG A 1187 27.62 67.48 -8.36
C ARG A 1187 28.96 66.99 -7.74
N PHE A 1188 29.94 66.68 -8.59
CA PHE A 1188 31.38 66.43 -8.30
C PHE A 1188 31.73 65.12 -7.53
N SER A 1189 32.88 64.45 -7.72
CA SER A 1189 33.80 64.34 -8.89
C SER A 1189 35.00 63.42 -8.58
N LEU A 1190 35.57 62.84 -9.66
CA LEU A 1190 37.01 62.59 -9.90
C LEU A 1190 37.73 61.39 -9.25
N LEU A 1191 38.43 60.69 -10.16
CA LEU A 1191 39.75 60.01 -10.06
C LEU A 1191 39.84 58.54 -9.62
N GLN A 1192 40.14 57.71 -10.65
CA GLN A 1192 41.26 56.77 -10.74
C GLN A 1192 41.53 55.81 -9.57
N GLY A 1193 41.28 54.53 -9.85
CA GLY A 1193 41.92 53.36 -9.26
C GLY A 1193 41.83 52.25 -10.30
#